data_AF-A0A8T4BF93-F1
#
_entry.id   AF-A0A8T4BF93-F1
#
_cell.length_a   1.000
_cell.length_b   1.000
_cell.length_c   1.000
_cell.angle_alpha   90.00
_cell.angle_beta   90.00
_cell.angle_gamma   90.00
#
_symmetry.space_group_name_H-M   'P 1'
#
loop_
_entity.id
_entity.type
_entity.pdbx_description
1 polymer ?
#
loop_
_entity_poly.entity_id
_entity_poly.type
_entity_poly.pdbx_seq_one_letter_code
_entity_poly.pdbx_strand_id
1 'polypeptide(L)'
;MRKLAIGILGLILLSMFAIPQFTAAPGGINGFGDNGCSCHGSPSADTTVTVTGLPTEFNASETYLFTVTVTNDVMPLWADGVEEDGWNTRAGGFRILASKGTVTSVDPTLSHEMEGGLTHTDEGNKFRTWDFEWVAPADDTIFTEFTINANAVNGGQGSQGDMWNSYQTSIGGVNAGDLAPSVRALVLLLTAVGLALGLVLLGIMWVYYSRSPETFNLGNFWAYLKPWLTTTDHKEVGVLYFLYGFIFFLVGGFLALLFRIQLAIPENTFLTESEYNSFFTLHGTTMIFLAAMPMIAGFMNYVLPLQIGAKDLAFPRINAMGLWLLVFSSPLIYTGIWSGEAADITWVMYPPYSSLTEANLGEGLAQYGSNLGTTAFLSGMLMLGASSTLSGVNFITTVFTMRAPGVTWMKMPLFSWSVFVSVFMLYMSLPALVIGLVFLLFDHTIGTVFFTSGGDGLLFQHLFWFFGHPEVYVVIVPAFGIVSEVLATSARRSIFGYKSMVLAMAGIGVVGFIVWGHHMLTSGMDAFWRAAFMVTTMAVAIPTGAKIFNWLATLWGGSLVMKTHTLWSLGFLVTFTLGGISGMFFPVAGLDVHFHDSYFVVAHFHYVFIGGTVFALFSGVYYWYPKVTGRKLNEKLGLWHFLIGFSSYNAAFWPMHKLGIMGMPRRTHSYLEETGFAEYNLAVSIFAFIFGISQLLLAWNIFQSRRTGEPAGKDPWGGWSLEWSTTSPPPTPSFHDIPTQGDMNELYGHHSEKDSLSEKLWKGKAKGAEE
;
A
#
# COMPACT_ATOMS: atom_id res chain seq x y z
N MET A 1 -14.53 -2.13 -37.07
CA MET A 1 -14.00 -2.31 -35.71
C MET A 1 -12.54 -1.85 -35.54
N ARG A 2 -11.56 -2.30 -36.35
CA ARG A 2 -10.14 -1.90 -36.21
C ARG A 2 -9.86 -0.39 -36.30
N LYS A 3 -10.51 0.32 -37.24
CA LYS A 3 -10.37 1.79 -37.38
C LYS A 3 -11.03 2.59 -36.25
N LEU A 4 -12.11 2.05 -35.68
CA LEU A 4 -12.81 2.67 -34.55
C LEU A 4 -11.99 2.51 -33.25
N ALA A 5 -11.40 1.34 -33.02
CA ALA A 5 -10.53 1.11 -31.86
C ALA A 5 -9.24 1.94 -31.93
N ILE A 6 -8.62 2.07 -33.12
CA ILE A 6 -7.46 2.95 -33.34
C ILE A 6 -7.87 4.43 -33.19
N GLY A 7 -9.05 4.81 -33.66
CA GLY A 7 -9.59 6.15 -33.47
C GLY A 7 -9.85 6.50 -32.01
N ILE A 8 -10.42 5.56 -31.24
CA ILE A 8 -10.66 5.73 -29.80
C ILE A 8 -9.33 5.76 -29.03
N LEU A 9 -8.37 4.88 -29.32
CA LEU A 9 -7.03 4.94 -28.70
C LEU A 9 -6.29 6.22 -29.07
N GLY A 10 -6.41 6.67 -30.31
CA GLY A 10 -5.84 7.94 -30.77
C GLY A 10 -6.48 9.14 -30.07
N LEU A 11 -7.80 9.11 -29.86
CA LEU A 11 -8.53 10.14 -29.10
C LEU A 11 -8.16 10.13 -27.62
N ILE A 12 -8.00 8.96 -27.01
CA ILE A 12 -7.57 8.82 -25.61
C ILE A 12 -6.14 9.35 -25.46
N LEU A 13 -5.22 8.96 -26.36
CA LEU A 13 -3.84 9.47 -26.35
C LEU A 13 -3.80 10.98 -26.61
N LEU A 14 -4.56 11.51 -27.58
CA LEU A 14 -4.64 12.96 -27.81
C LEU A 14 -5.26 13.70 -26.62
N SER A 15 -6.25 13.12 -25.94
CA SER A 15 -6.85 13.70 -24.74
C SER A 15 -5.89 13.70 -23.54
N MET A 16 -4.96 12.75 -23.49
CA MET A 16 -3.86 12.75 -22.51
C MET A 16 -2.77 13.78 -22.83
N PHE A 17 -2.61 14.17 -24.10
CA PHE A 17 -1.73 15.26 -24.51
C PHE A 17 -2.38 16.65 -24.44
N ALA A 18 -3.71 16.73 -24.33
CA ALA A 18 -4.49 17.96 -24.25
C ALA A 18 -4.89 18.34 -22.81
N ILE A 19 -4.09 17.94 -21.82
CA ILE A 19 -4.19 18.45 -20.45
C ILE A 19 -3.51 19.83 -20.46
N PRO A 20 -4.14 20.90 -19.94
CA PRO A 20 -3.42 22.15 -19.72
C PRO A 20 -2.20 21.86 -18.86
N GLN A 21 -1.01 22.24 -19.34
CA GLN A 21 0.20 22.25 -18.51
C GLN A 21 -0.01 23.34 -17.46
N PHE A 22 -0.55 22.98 -16.30
CA PHE A 22 -0.45 23.80 -15.11
C PHE A 22 0.90 23.51 -14.49
N THR A 23 1.77 24.51 -14.49
CA THR A 23 2.92 24.57 -13.61
C THR A 23 2.40 24.68 -12.17
N ALA A 24 2.51 23.60 -11.41
CA ALA A 24 2.39 23.64 -9.96
C ALA A 24 3.52 24.50 -9.41
N ALA A 25 3.18 25.57 -8.69
CA ALA A 25 4.16 26.35 -7.93
C ALA A 25 4.21 25.77 -6.51
N PRO A 26 5.34 25.17 -6.09
CA PRO A 26 5.51 24.70 -4.73
C PRO A 26 5.89 25.87 -3.82
N GLY A 27 5.09 26.10 -2.78
CA GLY A 27 5.43 26.99 -1.67
C GLY A 27 4.61 28.28 -1.66
N GLY A 28 3.49 28.26 -0.93
CA GLY A 28 2.83 29.46 -0.43
C GLY A 28 2.80 29.38 1.10
N ILE A 29 3.27 30.42 1.77
CA ILE A 29 3.23 30.53 3.24
C ILE A 29 1.78 30.87 3.63
N ASN A 30 1.17 30.01 4.45
CA ASN A 30 -0.21 30.17 4.90
C ASN A 30 -0.44 31.50 5.60
N GLY A 31 -1.43 32.26 5.12
CA GLY A 31 -1.96 33.42 5.81
C GLY A 31 -2.56 33.00 7.15
N PHE A 32 -2.08 33.63 8.21
CA PHE A 32 -2.58 33.75 9.60
C PHE A 32 -1.49 33.41 10.61
N GLY A 33 -0.58 34.37 10.81
CA GLY A 33 0.24 34.52 12.01
C GLY A 33 0.28 36.01 12.34
N ASP A 34 -0.09 36.36 13.57
CA ASP A 34 -0.26 37.75 14.03
C ASP A 34 0.98 38.62 13.73
N ASN A 35 0.80 39.61 12.83
CA ASN A 35 1.65 40.77 12.53
C ASN A 35 3.08 40.55 11.97
N GLY A 36 3.36 39.47 11.23
CA GLY A 36 4.62 39.29 10.49
C GLY A 36 4.44 38.68 9.11
N CYS A 37 4.56 39.51 8.05
CA CYS A 37 4.68 39.12 6.64
C CYS A 37 3.69 38.07 6.09
N SER A 38 2.47 38.50 5.71
CA SER A 38 1.60 37.73 4.83
C SER A 38 2.03 37.90 3.37
N CYS A 39 2.70 36.90 2.78
CA CYS A 39 2.99 36.91 1.35
C CYS A 39 1.67 36.71 0.58
N HIS A 40 1.22 37.76 -0.10
CA HIS A 40 -0.07 37.81 -0.76
C HIS A 40 0.02 37.25 -2.19
N GLY A 41 -0.22 35.95 -2.38
CA GLY A 41 -0.37 35.29 -3.69
C GLY A 41 0.69 34.22 -4.03
N SER A 42 0.74 33.77 -5.29
CA SER A 42 1.76 32.82 -5.79
C SER A 42 3.09 33.53 -6.09
N PRO A 43 4.25 32.83 -6.06
CA PRO A 43 5.54 33.41 -6.44
C PRO A 43 5.49 34.04 -7.84
N SER A 44 6.10 35.22 -7.99
CA SER A 44 6.14 35.96 -9.26
C SER A 44 7.55 36.00 -9.83
N ALA A 45 7.67 35.70 -11.12
CA ALA A 45 8.92 35.84 -11.86
C ALA A 45 9.37 37.31 -12.00
N ASP A 46 8.45 38.27 -11.83
CA ASP A 46 8.73 39.70 -11.92
C ASP A 46 9.38 40.25 -10.64
N THR A 47 9.43 39.47 -9.54
CA THR A 47 10.11 39.84 -8.29
C THR A 47 11.40 39.03 -8.15
N THR A 48 12.52 39.71 -7.98
CA THR A 48 13.82 39.08 -7.73
C THR A 48 14.31 39.41 -6.32
N VAL A 49 14.62 38.38 -5.54
CA VAL A 49 15.27 38.52 -4.22
C VAL A 49 16.75 38.28 -4.38
N THR A 50 17.55 39.31 -4.16
CA THR A 50 19.01 39.24 -4.21
C THR A 50 19.56 39.34 -2.81
N VAL A 51 20.48 38.43 -2.47
CA VAL A 51 21.16 38.42 -1.18
C VAL A 51 22.65 38.57 -1.40
N THR A 52 23.25 39.58 -0.78
CA THR A 52 24.69 39.89 -0.90
C THR A 52 25.32 39.92 0.48
N GLY A 53 26.55 39.41 0.62
CA GLY A 53 27.29 39.42 1.89
C GLY A 53 27.24 38.13 2.69
N LEU A 54 26.32 37.22 2.39
CA LEU A 54 26.40 35.84 2.89
C LEU A 54 27.67 35.16 2.35
N PRO A 55 28.44 34.46 3.19
CA PRO A 55 29.67 33.82 2.75
C PRO A 55 29.38 32.54 1.96
N THR A 56 30.36 32.05 1.20
CA THR A 56 30.26 30.74 0.54
C THR A 56 30.48 29.58 1.51
N GLU A 57 31.29 29.81 2.55
CA GLU A 57 31.56 28.89 3.66
C GLU A 57 31.70 29.69 4.96
N PHE A 58 31.38 29.10 6.11
CA PHE A 58 31.44 29.79 7.40
C PHE A 58 32.48 29.19 8.37
N ASN A 59 33.06 30.02 9.23
CA ASN A 59 33.82 29.60 10.40
C ASN A 59 32.92 29.52 11.63
N ALA A 60 33.22 28.59 12.53
CA ALA A 60 32.47 28.40 13.76
C ALA A 60 32.30 29.71 14.56
N SER A 61 31.07 30.04 14.93
CA SER A 61 30.70 31.21 15.74
C SER A 61 31.09 32.59 15.16
N GLU A 62 31.46 32.67 13.88
CA GLU A 62 31.75 33.94 13.22
C GLU A 62 30.45 34.69 12.85
N THR A 63 30.50 36.02 12.83
CA THR A 63 29.37 36.87 12.45
C THR A 63 29.55 37.41 11.03
N TYR A 64 28.53 37.26 10.19
CA TYR A 64 28.52 37.72 8.81
C TYR A 64 27.43 38.77 8.62
N LEU A 65 27.77 39.84 7.91
CA LEU A 65 26.81 40.87 7.49
C LEU A 65 26.27 40.53 6.10
N PHE A 66 24.96 40.55 5.94
CA PHE A 66 24.34 40.36 4.64
C PHE A 66 23.14 41.28 4.44
N THR A 67 22.91 41.63 3.18
CA THR A 67 21.85 42.52 2.73
C THR A 67 20.87 41.73 1.87
N VAL A 68 19.58 41.84 2.17
CA VAL A 68 18.50 41.34 1.33
C VAL A 68 17.92 42.51 0.54
N THR A 69 17.87 42.41 -0.79
CA THR A 69 17.29 43.41 -1.68
C THR A 69 16.23 42.79 -2.57
N VAL A 70 15.09 43.45 -2.68
CA VAL A 70 13.97 43.06 -3.53
C VAL A 70 13.87 44.02 -4.72
N THR A 71 13.96 43.47 -5.92
CA THR A 71 13.79 44.23 -7.17
C THR A 71 12.55 43.73 -7.91
N ASN A 72 11.71 44.65 -8.38
CA ASN A 72 10.57 44.34 -9.23
C ASN A 72 10.32 45.55 -10.16
N ASP A 73 10.48 45.33 -11.47
CA ASP A 73 10.37 46.38 -12.49
C ASP A 73 8.91 46.67 -12.88
N VAL A 74 7.99 45.74 -12.61
CA VAL A 74 6.55 45.89 -12.84
C VAL A 74 5.90 46.70 -11.72
N MET A 75 6.51 46.72 -10.53
CA MET A 75 6.05 47.39 -9.31
C MET A 75 7.06 48.48 -8.88
N PRO A 76 7.18 49.60 -9.60
CA PRO A 76 8.14 50.65 -9.28
C PRO A 76 7.85 51.28 -7.90
N LEU A 77 8.91 51.59 -7.15
CA LEU A 77 8.80 52.38 -5.93
C LEU A 77 8.36 53.80 -6.29
N TRP A 78 7.31 54.33 -5.66
CA TRP A 78 6.99 55.76 -5.78
C TRP A 78 8.04 56.57 -5.01
N ALA A 79 9.12 56.92 -5.70
CA ALA A 79 10.26 57.63 -5.16
C ALA A 79 9.99 59.14 -4.90
N ASP A 80 8.85 59.68 -5.37
CA ASP A 80 8.72 61.13 -5.57
C ASP A 80 7.58 61.79 -4.77
N GLY A 81 6.99 61.11 -3.79
CA GLY A 81 6.13 61.76 -2.78
C GLY A 81 4.89 62.47 -3.34
N VAL A 82 4.27 61.97 -4.40
CA VAL A 82 2.97 62.48 -4.85
C VAL A 82 1.87 61.76 -4.08
N GLU A 83 1.21 62.50 -3.18
CA GLU A 83 -0.05 62.10 -2.56
C GLU A 83 -1.13 61.93 -3.65
N GLU A 84 -1.29 60.70 -4.14
CA GLU A 84 -2.60 60.25 -4.61
C GLU A 84 -3.30 59.52 -3.45
N ASP A 85 -4.58 59.82 -3.31
CA ASP A 85 -5.45 59.37 -2.23
C ASP A 85 -5.38 57.83 -2.10
N GLY A 86 -4.66 57.31 -1.08
CA GLY A 86 -4.58 55.87 -0.79
C GLY A 86 -3.19 55.23 -0.62
N TRP A 87 -2.06 55.94 -0.84
CA TRP A 87 -0.72 55.37 -0.61
C TRP A 87 -0.41 55.18 0.88
N ASN A 88 -0.07 53.95 1.28
CA ASN A 88 0.11 53.57 2.69
C ASN A 88 1.58 53.50 3.16
N THR A 89 2.54 54.01 2.38
CA THR A 89 4.00 54.01 2.67
C THR A 89 4.70 52.66 2.77
N ARG A 90 4.01 51.54 2.50
CA ARG A 90 4.60 50.20 2.48
C ARG A 90 5.21 49.91 1.11
N ALA A 91 6.41 49.36 1.10
CA ALA A 91 7.25 49.16 -0.09
C ALA A 91 7.70 47.70 -0.29
N GLY A 92 7.87 46.93 0.80
CA GLY A 92 8.20 45.51 0.72
C GLY A 92 8.22 44.86 2.09
N GLY A 93 8.53 43.57 2.14
CA GLY A 93 8.68 42.81 3.38
C GLY A 93 9.55 41.57 3.20
N PHE A 94 9.98 40.99 4.32
CA PHE A 94 10.77 39.75 4.33
C PHE A 94 10.38 38.77 5.45
N ARG A 95 10.75 37.51 5.24
CA ARG A 95 10.88 36.44 6.23
C ARG A 95 12.15 35.65 5.96
N ILE A 96 13.04 35.59 6.95
CA ILE A 96 14.32 34.89 6.90
C ILE A 96 14.25 33.69 7.84
N LEU A 97 14.57 32.51 7.30
CA LEU A 97 14.69 31.26 8.04
C LEU A 97 16.12 30.76 7.87
N ALA A 98 16.84 30.64 8.98
CA ALA A 98 18.14 29.99 9.03
C ALA A 98 18.00 28.71 9.87
N SER A 99 18.34 27.57 9.29
CA SER A 99 18.23 26.27 9.98
C SER A 99 19.16 26.14 11.20
N LYS A 100 20.27 26.89 11.21
CA LYS A 100 21.30 26.94 12.25
C LYS A 100 21.91 28.35 12.35
N GLY A 101 22.50 28.65 13.51
CA GLY A 101 22.95 30.00 13.82
C GLY A 101 21.78 30.93 14.15
N THR A 102 22.09 32.21 14.36
CA THR A 102 21.10 33.22 14.75
C THR A 102 21.18 34.41 13.81
N VAL A 103 20.04 34.84 13.29
CA VAL A 103 19.95 36.01 12.40
C VAL A 103 19.27 37.15 13.14
N THR A 104 19.91 38.31 13.16
CA THR A 104 19.39 39.56 13.74
C THR A 104 19.43 40.67 12.69
N SER A 105 18.51 41.63 12.74
CA SER A 105 18.64 42.83 11.89
C SER A 105 19.66 43.80 12.46
N VAL A 106 20.42 44.48 11.60
CA VAL A 106 21.36 45.53 12.01
C VAL A 106 20.62 46.69 12.66
N ASP A 107 19.44 47.03 12.13
CA ASP A 107 18.48 47.92 12.80
C ASP A 107 17.37 47.07 13.45
N PRO A 108 17.34 46.94 14.79
CA PRO A 108 16.36 46.10 15.50
C PRO A 108 14.94 46.65 15.41
N THR A 109 14.74 47.90 14.97
CA THR A 109 13.39 48.46 14.80
C THR A 109 12.69 47.94 13.55
N LEU A 110 13.43 47.38 12.58
CA LEU A 110 12.92 46.93 11.29
C LEU A 110 12.50 45.45 11.29
N SER A 111 12.81 44.70 12.34
CA SER A 111 12.53 43.26 12.40
C SER A 111 12.10 42.77 13.78
N HIS A 112 11.46 41.61 13.83
CA HIS A 112 11.17 40.87 15.04
C HIS A 112 11.24 39.36 14.79
N GLU A 113 11.45 38.56 15.85
CA GLU A 113 11.51 37.10 15.74
C GLU A 113 10.12 36.46 15.75
N MET A 114 9.94 35.43 14.91
CA MET A 114 8.71 34.65 14.78
C MET A 114 9.01 33.22 14.31
N GLU A 115 8.48 32.19 15.01
CA GLU A 115 8.64 30.75 14.68
C GLU A 115 10.07 30.33 14.27
N GLY A 116 11.09 30.77 15.02
CA GLY A 116 12.48 30.42 14.73
C GLY A 116 13.11 31.12 13.52
N GLY A 117 12.45 32.15 12.98
CA GLY A 117 12.97 33.02 11.93
C GLY A 117 12.78 34.50 12.23
N LEU A 118 13.35 35.35 11.38
CA LEU A 118 13.27 36.80 11.48
C LEU A 118 12.28 37.35 10.45
N THR A 119 11.37 38.24 10.84
CA THR A 119 10.45 38.90 9.91
C THR A 119 10.41 40.40 10.16
N HIS A 120 9.82 41.14 9.24
CA HIS A 120 9.80 42.60 9.28
C HIS A 120 8.78 43.14 10.30
N THR A 121 9.01 44.35 10.79
CA THR A 121 8.00 45.15 11.54
C THR A 121 7.22 46.07 10.59
N ASP A 122 6.22 46.77 11.11
CA ASP A 122 5.54 47.85 10.37
C ASP A 122 6.49 48.94 9.86
N GLU A 123 7.59 49.21 10.56
CA GLU A 123 8.63 50.14 10.10
C GLU A 123 9.52 49.50 9.03
N GLY A 124 9.85 48.22 9.20
CA GLY A 124 10.55 47.42 8.19
C GLY A 124 9.82 47.39 6.84
N ASN A 125 8.49 47.50 6.84
CA ASN A 125 7.68 47.48 5.63
C ASN A 125 7.91 48.64 4.65
N LYS A 126 8.59 49.71 5.08
CA LYS A 126 8.82 50.90 4.24
C LYS A 126 10.00 50.75 3.27
N PHE A 127 10.71 49.62 3.33
CA PHE A 127 11.95 49.40 2.58
C PHE A 127 11.81 48.21 1.60
N ARG A 128 12.74 48.12 0.66
CA ARG A 128 13.00 46.92 -0.17
C ARG A 128 14.41 46.36 0.00
N THR A 129 15.16 46.96 0.91
CA THR A 129 16.53 46.59 1.22
C THR A 129 16.70 46.63 2.73
N TRP A 130 17.23 45.56 3.31
CA TRP A 130 17.47 45.43 4.74
C TRP A 130 18.82 44.75 4.99
N ASP A 131 19.50 45.19 6.05
CA ASP A 131 20.78 44.65 6.49
C ASP A 131 20.62 43.78 7.75
N PHE A 132 21.31 42.64 7.74
CA PHE A 132 21.23 41.62 8.77
C PHE A 132 22.63 41.15 9.19
N GLU A 133 22.70 40.67 10.42
CA GLU A 133 23.81 39.93 10.99
C GLU A 133 23.41 38.47 11.15
N TRP A 134 24.23 37.56 10.65
CA TRP A 134 24.11 36.14 10.95
C TRP A 134 25.32 35.68 11.77
N VAL A 135 25.04 35.20 12.98
CA VAL A 135 26.04 34.51 13.81
C VAL A 135 25.98 33.03 13.46
N ALA A 136 27.04 32.54 12.83
CA ALA A 136 27.16 31.15 12.42
C ALA A 136 27.18 30.19 13.63
N PRO A 137 26.75 28.93 13.48
CA PRO A 137 26.79 27.96 14.57
C PRO A 137 28.23 27.67 15.02
N ALA A 138 28.37 27.17 16.25
CA ALA A 138 29.68 26.79 16.80
C ALA A 138 30.27 25.51 16.18
N ASP A 139 29.44 24.71 15.50
CA ASP A 139 29.86 23.54 14.76
C ASP A 139 30.06 23.93 13.28
N ASP A 140 31.29 23.81 12.78
CA ASP A 140 31.66 24.10 11.39
C ASP A 140 31.81 22.84 10.51
N THR A 141 31.32 21.69 11.01
CA THR A 141 31.24 20.43 10.24
C THR A 141 29.88 20.23 9.56
N ILE A 142 28.97 21.19 9.75
CA ILE A 142 27.56 21.13 9.33
C ILE A 142 27.24 22.16 8.25
N PHE A 143 26.09 21.98 7.60
CA PHE A 143 25.52 22.96 6.67
C PHE A 143 24.44 23.79 7.35
N THR A 144 24.36 25.07 6.97
CA THR A 144 23.25 25.96 7.31
C THR A 144 22.46 26.30 6.06
N GLU A 145 21.21 25.84 6.03
CA GLU A 145 20.22 26.23 5.01
C GLU A 145 19.60 27.59 5.35
N PHE A 146 19.55 28.47 4.35
CA PHE A 146 18.85 29.75 4.36
C PHE A 146 17.66 29.71 3.41
N THR A 147 16.49 30.12 3.90
CA THR A 147 15.35 30.47 3.06
C THR A 147 14.92 31.89 3.36
N ILE A 148 15.01 32.75 2.36
CA ILE A 148 14.68 34.17 2.45
C ILE A 148 13.53 34.43 1.49
N ASN A 149 12.35 34.62 2.05
CA ASN A 149 11.16 35.02 1.30
C ASN A 149 11.03 36.53 1.40
N ALA A 150 10.84 37.21 0.28
CA ALA A 150 10.64 38.65 0.31
C ALA A 150 9.68 39.10 -0.80
N ASN A 151 8.96 40.18 -0.54
CA ASN A 151 7.91 40.69 -1.42
C ASN A 151 8.10 42.17 -1.75
N ALA A 152 7.69 42.53 -2.97
CA ALA A 152 7.49 43.90 -3.42
C ALA A 152 6.00 44.21 -3.32
N VAL A 153 5.65 45.30 -2.63
CA VAL A 153 4.27 45.76 -2.50
C VAL A 153 4.05 47.09 -3.23
N ASN A 154 2.81 47.36 -3.64
CA ASN A 154 2.41 48.56 -4.39
C ASN A 154 1.67 49.61 -3.54
N GLY A 155 1.71 49.46 -2.21
CA GLY A 155 1.21 50.44 -1.24
C GLY A 155 -0.28 50.80 -1.31
N GLY A 156 -1.14 49.99 -1.94
CA GLY A 156 -2.60 50.16 -1.94
C GLY A 156 -3.30 49.63 -0.67
N GLN A 157 -4.56 50.02 -0.42
CA GLN A 157 -5.38 49.51 0.69
C GLN A 157 -6.02 48.14 0.38
N GLY A 158 -5.24 47.16 -0.07
CA GLY A 158 -5.69 45.79 -0.30
C GLY A 158 -4.60 44.86 -0.82
N SER A 159 -4.79 43.55 -0.63
CA SER A 159 -3.84 42.48 -0.96
C SER A 159 -3.78 42.09 -2.45
N GLN A 160 -4.37 42.89 -3.35
CA GLN A 160 -4.39 42.57 -4.78
C GLN A 160 -3.22 43.25 -5.50
N GLY A 161 -2.28 42.43 -5.99
CA GLY A 161 -1.18 42.88 -6.84
C GLY A 161 0.22 42.83 -6.22
N ASP A 162 0.35 42.44 -4.95
CA ASP A 162 1.66 42.21 -4.33
C ASP A 162 2.34 40.99 -4.95
N MET A 163 3.67 41.07 -5.09
CA MET A 163 4.44 40.03 -5.74
C MET A 163 5.61 39.62 -4.86
N TRP A 164 5.86 38.32 -4.74
CA TRP A 164 6.93 37.81 -3.87
C TRP A 164 7.73 36.72 -4.57
N ASN A 165 8.94 36.49 -4.06
CA ASN A 165 9.80 35.39 -4.51
C ASN A 165 10.72 34.95 -3.35
N SER A 166 11.44 33.85 -3.55
CA SER A 166 12.34 33.27 -2.55
C SER A 166 13.77 33.23 -3.06
N TYR A 167 14.71 33.41 -2.13
CA TYR A 167 16.11 33.07 -2.29
C TYR A 167 16.44 31.94 -1.32
N GLN A 168 17.03 30.86 -1.82
CA GLN A 168 17.48 29.72 -1.02
C GLN A 168 18.96 29.45 -1.28
N THR A 169 19.73 29.26 -0.22
CA THR A 169 21.14 28.88 -0.30
C THR A 169 21.55 27.98 0.86
N SER A 170 22.57 27.15 0.65
CA SER A 170 23.19 26.30 1.67
C SER A 170 24.63 26.74 1.85
N ILE A 171 25.03 27.01 3.08
CA ILE A 171 26.38 27.45 3.43
C ILE A 171 27.01 26.39 4.33
N GLY A 172 28.08 25.76 3.85
CA GLY A 172 28.84 24.77 4.62
C GLY A 172 29.80 25.45 5.59
N GLY A 173 30.02 24.84 6.76
CA GLY A 173 31.15 25.22 7.58
C GLY A 173 32.46 24.82 6.88
N VAL A 174 33.58 25.46 7.24
CA VAL A 174 34.90 25.19 6.63
C VAL A 174 35.37 23.74 6.75
N ASN A 175 34.80 22.96 7.68
CA ASN A 175 35.07 21.54 7.85
C ASN A 175 33.88 20.65 7.43
N ALA A 176 32.82 21.24 6.84
CA ALA A 176 31.72 20.48 6.29
C ALA A 176 32.22 19.73 5.03
N GLY A 177 32.00 18.42 4.98
CA GLY A 177 32.25 17.64 3.76
C GLY A 177 31.36 18.10 2.61
N ASP A 178 31.52 17.55 1.41
CA ASP A 178 30.65 17.89 0.27
C ASP A 178 29.17 17.73 0.63
N LEU A 179 28.34 18.73 0.28
CA LEU A 179 26.89 18.63 0.41
C LEU A 179 26.44 17.41 -0.39
N ALA A 180 26.03 16.34 0.28
CA ALA A 180 25.54 15.15 -0.40
C ALA A 180 24.37 15.61 -1.29
N PRO A 181 24.41 15.35 -2.61
CA PRO A 181 23.33 15.77 -3.49
C PRO A 181 22.03 15.14 -2.98
N SER A 182 21.12 15.98 -2.46
CA SER A 182 19.81 15.53 -2.02
C SER A 182 18.97 15.29 -3.27
N VAL A 183 18.98 14.05 -3.74
CA VAL A 183 18.03 13.64 -4.77
C VAL A 183 16.67 13.63 -4.09
N ARG A 184 15.76 14.53 -4.51
CA ARG A 184 14.38 14.58 -4.00
C ARG A 184 13.82 13.16 -3.99
N ALA A 185 13.19 12.74 -2.90
CA ALA A 185 12.73 11.37 -2.76
C ALA A 185 11.72 10.99 -3.85
N LEU A 186 10.97 11.97 -4.36
CA LEU A 186 10.19 11.84 -5.57
C LEU A 186 11.01 11.41 -6.79
N VAL A 187 12.17 12.00 -7.02
CA VAL A 187 13.09 11.62 -8.11
C VAL A 187 13.62 10.21 -7.87
N LEU A 188 13.95 9.81 -6.64
CA LEU A 188 14.32 8.43 -6.33
C LEU A 188 13.19 7.45 -6.67
N LEU A 189 11.95 7.79 -6.30
CA LEU A 189 10.78 6.97 -6.60
C LEU A 189 10.53 6.86 -8.11
N LEU A 190 10.53 7.99 -8.83
CA LEU A 190 10.35 8.01 -10.28
C LEU A 190 11.47 7.26 -11.00
N THR A 191 12.70 7.40 -10.53
CA THR A 191 13.86 6.67 -11.04
C THR A 191 13.72 5.17 -10.75
N ALA A 192 13.32 4.78 -9.54
CA ALA A 192 13.10 3.38 -9.19
C ALA A 192 11.97 2.75 -10.01
N VAL A 193 10.84 3.46 -10.19
CA VAL A 193 9.73 3.03 -11.05
C VAL A 193 10.18 2.92 -12.50
N GLY A 194 10.87 3.94 -13.03
CA GLY A 194 11.40 3.93 -14.40
C GLY A 194 12.39 2.79 -14.63
N LEU A 195 13.32 2.57 -13.71
CA LEU A 195 14.26 1.44 -13.73
C LEU A 195 13.53 0.11 -13.61
N ALA A 196 12.54 -0.03 -12.73
CA ALA A 196 11.77 -1.26 -12.59
C ALA A 196 11.00 -1.59 -13.88
N LEU A 197 10.31 -0.60 -14.47
CA LEU A 197 9.64 -0.76 -15.76
C LEU A 197 10.64 -1.08 -16.88
N GLY A 198 11.80 -0.43 -16.90
CA GLY A 198 12.89 -0.71 -17.82
C GLY A 198 13.43 -2.14 -17.68
N LEU A 199 13.67 -2.61 -16.45
CA LEU A 199 14.12 -3.96 -16.15
C LEU A 199 13.07 -5.01 -16.49
N VAL A 200 11.78 -4.72 -16.26
CA VAL A 200 10.68 -5.58 -16.68
C VAL A 200 10.63 -5.67 -18.20
N LEU A 201 10.71 -4.55 -18.91
CA LEU A 201 10.73 -4.53 -20.38
C LEU A 201 11.94 -5.28 -20.94
N LEU A 202 13.14 -5.01 -20.42
CA LEU A 202 14.37 -5.72 -20.77
C LEU A 202 14.25 -7.21 -20.44
N GLY A 203 13.64 -7.57 -19.32
CA GLY A 203 13.36 -8.94 -18.92
C GLY A 203 12.43 -9.64 -19.91
N ILE A 204 11.34 -9.00 -20.34
CA ILE A 204 10.40 -9.53 -21.34
C ILE A 204 11.11 -9.66 -22.70
N MET A 205 11.86 -8.64 -23.13
CA MET A 205 12.64 -8.67 -24.37
C MET A 205 13.72 -9.76 -24.33
N TRP A 206 14.39 -9.95 -23.20
CA TRP A 206 15.39 -10.99 -22.98
C TRP A 206 14.77 -12.38 -22.96
N VAL A 207 13.60 -12.56 -22.34
CA VAL A 207 12.85 -13.83 -22.40
C VAL A 207 12.46 -14.13 -23.84
N TYR A 208 11.99 -13.13 -24.58
CA TYR A 208 11.68 -13.26 -26.01
C TYR A 208 12.92 -13.66 -26.82
N TYR A 209 14.04 -12.93 -26.68
CA TYR A 209 15.32 -13.25 -27.30
C TYR A 209 15.79 -14.67 -26.96
N SER A 210 15.72 -15.08 -25.69
CA SER A 210 16.19 -16.40 -25.25
C SER A 210 15.37 -17.57 -25.80
N ARG A 211 14.11 -17.34 -26.20
CA ARG A 211 13.23 -18.37 -26.79
C ARG A 211 13.43 -18.50 -28.29
N SER A 212 13.75 -17.42 -28.98
CA SER A 212 13.88 -17.42 -30.44
C SER A 212 14.91 -16.37 -30.87
N PRO A 213 16.22 -16.60 -30.60
CA PRO A 213 17.26 -15.63 -30.86
C PRO A 213 17.38 -15.32 -32.37
N GLU A 214 17.12 -16.31 -33.21
CA GLU A 214 17.20 -16.18 -34.67
C GLU A 214 16.05 -15.39 -35.31
N THR A 215 14.95 -15.18 -34.58
CA THR A 215 13.78 -14.42 -35.07
C THR A 215 13.56 -13.12 -34.30
N PHE A 216 14.56 -12.67 -33.52
CA PHE A 216 14.47 -11.45 -32.72
C PHE A 216 14.39 -10.20 -33.59
N ASN A 217 13.18 -9.68 -33.80
CA ASN A 217 12.91 -8.36 -34.36
C ASN A 217 11.61 -7.79 -33.75
N LEU A 218 11.35 -6.50 -33.97
CA LEU A 218 10.22 -5.80 -33.35
C LEU A 218 8.84 -6.33 -33.79
N GLY A 219 8.72 -6.79 -35.05
CA GLY A 219 7.48 -7.38 -35.57
C GLY A 219 7.14 -8.72 -34.90
N ASN A 220 8.15 -9.55 -34.68
CA ASN A 220 8.00 -10.84 -34.01
C ASN A 220 7.87 -10.69 -32.49
N PHE A 221 8.40 -9.61 -31.89
CA PHE A 221 8.15 -9.27 -30.47
C PHE A 221 6.66 -9.00 -30.21
N TRP A 222 5.97 -8.29 -31.10
CA TRP A 222 4.52 -8.13 -31.00
C TRP A 222 3.78 -9.47 -31.13
N ALA A 223 4.24 -10.36 -32.01
CA ALA A 223 3.68 -11.72 -32.12
C ALA A 223 3.87 -12.55 -30.85
N TYR A 224 4.96 -12.34 -30.10
CA TYR A 224 5.19 -12.94 -28.79
C TYR A 224 4.32 -12.33 -27.68
N LEU A 225 4.12 -11.01 -27.70
CA LEU A 225 3.37 -10.29 -26.66
C LEU A 225 1.85 -10.46 -26.80
N LYS A 226 1.35 -10.46 -28.04
CA LYS A 226 -0.10 -10.51 -28.34
C LYS A 226 -0.82 -11.67 -27.63
N PRO A 227 -0.33 -12.93 -27.64
CA PRO A 227 -0.97 -14.02 -26.90
C PRO A 227 -1.20 -13.71 -25.42
N TRP A 228 -0.20 -13.15 -24.72
CA TRP A 228 -0.33 -12.75 -23.32
C TRP A 228 -1.32 -11.62 -23.11
N LEU A 229 -1.38 -10.65 -24.04
CA LEU A 229 -2.31 -9.53 -23.94
C LEU A 229 -3.78 -9.92 -24.18
N THR A 230 -4.00 -10.95 -25.01
CA THR A 230 -5.34 -11.38 -25.43
C THR A 230 -5.77 -12.72 -24.83
N THR A 231 -5.00 -13.26 -23.90
CA THR A 231 -5.28 -14.57 -23.32
C THR A 231 -6.56 -14.55 -22.50
N THR A 232 -7.25 -15.69 -22.51
CA THR A 232 -8.39 -15.97 -21.63
C THR A 232 -8.16 -17.19 -20.76
N ASP A 233 -7.02 -17.85 -20.92
CA ASP A 233 -6.68 -19.03 -20.13
C ASP A 233 -6.40 -18.62 -18.68
N HIS A 234 -7.18 -19.15 -17.73
CA HIS A 234 -7.00 -18.90 -16.30
C HIS A 234 -5.57 -19.12 -15.80
N LYS A 235 -4.78 -20.02 -16.40
CA LYS A 235 -3.38 -20.25 -16.03
C LYS A 235 -2.51 -19.07 -16.42
N GLU A 236 -2.65 -18.57 -17.64
CA GLU A 236 -1.88 -17.42 -18.12
C GLU A 236 -2.32 -16.13 -17.43
N VAL A 237 -3.63 -15.91 -17.30
CA VAL A 237 -4.19 -14.78 -16.53
C VAL A 237 -3.72 -14.84 -15.07
N GLY A 238 -3.69 -16.02 -14.46
CA GLY A 238 -3.18 -16.22 -13.10
C GLY A 238 -1.69 -15.87 -12.95
N VAL A 239 -0.86 -16.24 -13.93
CA VAL A 239 0.55 -15.82 -13.96
C VAL A 239 0.66 -14.30 -14.08
N LEU A 240 -0.15 -13.65 -14.90
CA LEU A 240 -0.14 -12.18 -15.05
C LEU A 240 -0.56 -11.46 -13.76
N TYR A 241 -1.63 -11.92 -13.09
CA TYR A 241 -2.03 -11.41 -11.77
C TYR A 241 -0.92 -11.55 -10.74
N PHE A 242 -0.28 -12.72 -10.67
CA PHE A 242 0.81 -12.95 -9.72
C PHE A 242 2.02 -12.06 -10.01
N LEU A 243 2.44 -11.95 -11.28
CA LEU A 243 3.58 -11.10 -11.64
C LEU A 243 3.29 -9.62 -11.40
N TYR A 244 2.09 -9.15 -11.74
CA TYR A 244 1.64 -7.80 -11.41
C TYR A 244 1.75 -7.56 -9.90
N GLY A 245 1.13 -8.44 -9.10
CA GLY A 245 1.14 -8.32 -7.65
C GLY A 245 2.55 -8.38 -7.04
N PHE A 246 3.41 -9.25 -7.56
CA PHE A 246 4.79 -9.36 -7.11
C PHE A 246 5.64 -8.12 -7.45
N ILE A 247 5.40 -7.48 -8.60
CA ILE A 247 6.05 -6.20 -8.93
C ILE A 247 5.60 -5.12 -7.94
N PHE A 248 4.30 -4.98 -7.70
CA PHE A 248 3.78 -3.99 -6.77
C PHE A 248 4.12 -4.32 -5.31
N PHE A 249 4.36 -5.59 -4.96
CA PHE A 249 4.93 -5.97 -3.66
C PHE A 249 6.33 -5.35 -3.47
N LEU A 250 7.17 -5.38 -4.49
CA LEU A 250 8.49 -4.74 -4.45
C LEU A 250 8.37 -3.21 -4.42
N VAL A 251 7.45 -2.62 -5.19
CA VAL A 251 7.20 -1.16 -5.19
C VAL A 251 6.69 -0.70 -3.81
N GLY A 252 5.70 -1.39 -3.24
CA GLY A 252 5.18 -1.10 -1.92
C GLY A 252 6.24 -1.27 -0.83
N GLY A 253 7.05 -2.32 -0.91
CA GLY A 253 8.21 -2.50 -0.03
C GLY A 253 9.22 -1.37 -0.15
N PHE A 254 9.52 -0.90 -1.37
CA PHE A 254 10.42 0.22 -1.59
C PHE A 254 9.89 1.52 -0.99
N LEU A 255 8.59 1.83 -1.16
CA LEU A 255 7.94 2.98 -0.50
C LEU A 255 8.12 2.93 1.03
N ALA A 256 8.02 1.74 1.64
CA ALA A 256 8.28 1.59 3.06
C ALA A 256 9.72 1.92 3.44
N LEU A 257 10.69 1.45 2.67
CA LEU A 257 12.10 1.74 2.94
C LEU A 257 12.39 3.25 2.91
N LEU A 258 11.74 4.01 2.02
CA LEU A 258 11.91 5.46 1.94
C LEU A 258 11.50 6.17 3.24
N PHE A 259 10.28 5.93 3.75
CA PHE A 259 9.87 6.54 5.02
C PHE A 259 10.56 5.91 6.24
N ARG A 260 11.14 4.72 6.13
CA ARG A 260 12.02 4.18 7.18
C ARG A 260 13.38 4.87 7.22
N ILE A 261 13.89 5.41 6.12
CA ILE A 261 15.06 6.31 6.15
C ILE A 261 14.70 7.57 6.93
N GLN A 262 13.56 8.21 6.59
CA GLN A 262 13.06 9.38 7.31
C GLN A 262 12.99 9.13 8.82
N LEU A 263 12.43 8.01 9.24
CA LEU A 263 12.28 7.70 10.66
C LEU A 263 13.53 7.11 11.33
N ALA A 264 14.64 6.88 10.63
CA ALA A 264 15.79 6.18 11.19
C ALA A 264 16.45 6.96 12.34
N ILE A 265 16.41 8.29 12.30
CA ILE A 265 16.97 9.19 13.31
C ILE A 265 15.95 10.29 13.66
N PRO A 266 16.06 10.91 14.86
CA PRO A 266 15.24 12.08 15.23
C PRO A 266 15.43 13.22 14.24
N GLU A 267 14.37 14.01 14.03
CA GLU A 267 14.42 15.28 13.29
C GLU A 267 15.07 15.21 11.90
N ASN A 268 14.99 14.04 11.25
CA ASN A 268 15.54 13.83 9.92
C ASN A 268 14.80 14.69 8.89
N THR A 269 15.51 15.10 7.83
CA THR A 269 14.99 15.95 6.76
C THR A 269 14.96 15.25 5.39
N PHE A 270 15.10 13.92 5.37
CA PHE A 270 15.15 13.13 4.14
C PHE A 270 13.87 13.20 3.30
N LEU A 271 12.71 13.16 3.93
CA LEU A 271 11.40 13.40 3.30
C LEU A 271 10.82 14.71 3.81
N THR A 272 10.12 15.43 2.95
CA THR A 272 9.15 16.43 3.42
C THR A 272 7.93 15.76 4.05
N GLU A 273 7.14 16.51 4.82
CA GLU A 273 5.90 15.99 5.43
C GLU A 273 4.91 15.50 4.36
N SER A 274 4.77 16.25 3.27
CA SER A 274 3.90 15.89 2.13
C SER A 274 4.35 14.60 1.43
N GLU A 275 5.66 14.44 1.21
CA GLU A 275 6.22 13.21 0.63
C GLU A 275 6.01 12.01 1.56
N TYR A 276 6.26 12.17 2.86
CA TYR A 276 6.01 11.12 3.84
C TYR A 276 4.54 10.70 3.84
N ASN A 277 3.62 11.68 3.84
CA ASN A 277 2.20 11.43 3.86
C ASN A 277 1.71 10.69 2.61
N SER A 278 2.22 11.11 1.46
CA SER A 278 1.96 10.47 0.18
C SER A 278 2.53 9.04 0.12
N PHE A 279 3.77 8.85 0.56
CA PHE A 279 4.45 7.55 0.44
C PHE A 279 3.86 6.51 1.39
N PHE A 280 3.45 6.87 2.61
CA PHE A 280 2.76 5.93 3.48
C PHE A 280 1.35 5.60 2.93
N THR A 281 0.65 6.59 2.36
CA THR A 281 -0.67 6.41 1.73
C THR A 281 -0.59 5.40 0.59
N LEU A 282 0.39 5.58 -0.30
CA LEU A 282 0.65 4.69 -1.41
C LEU A 282 1.19 3.34 -0.97
N HIS A 283 2.04 3.27 0.06
CA HIS A 283 2.53 2.00 0.59
C HIS A 283 1.38 1.11 1.05
N GLY A 284 0.49 1.61 1.91
CA GLY A 284 -0.65 0.84 2.41
C GLY A 284 -1.57 0.38 1.28
N THR A 285 -1.91 1.30 0.38
CA THR A 285 -2.77 1.01 -0.78
C THR A 285 -2.14 -0.04 -1.70
N THR A 286 -0.86 0.13 -2.03
CA THR A 286 -0.14 -0.77 -2.92
C THR A 286 0.04 -2.15 -2.34
N MET A 287 0.41 -2.27 -1.05
CA MET A 287 0.62 -3.57 -0.42
C MET A 287 -0.66 -4.40 -0.34
N ILE A 288 -1.80 -3.77 -0.05
CA ILE A 288 -3.08 -4.47 0.09
C ILE A 288 -3.71 -4.72 -1.28
N PHE A 289 -3.99 -3.66 -2.04
CA PHE A 289 -4.82 -3.73 -3.23
C PHE A 289 -4.06 -4.06 -4.51
N LEU A 290 -2.80 -3.64 -4.63
CA LEU A 290 -2.00 -3.83 -5.85
C LEU A 290 -1.01 -5.00 -5.75
N ALA A 291 -0.69 -5.46 -4.53
CA ALA A 291 0.27 -6.52 -4.29
C ALA A 291 -0.38 -7.81 -3.77
N ALA A 292 -0.84 -7.83 -2.52
CA ALA A 292 -1.34 -9.05 -1.88
C ALA A 292 -2.59 -9.60 -2.59
N MET A 293 -3.59 -8.76 -2.87
CA MET A 293 -4.80 -9.20 -3.58
C MET A 293 -4.49 -9.79 -4.96
N PRO A 294 -3.71 -9.14 -5.86
CA PRO A 294 -3.37 -9.72 -7.14
C PRO A 294 -2.51 -10.99 -7.03
N MET A 295 -1.59 -11.08 -6.07
CA MET A 295 -0.84 -12.32 -5.83
C MET A 295 -1.77 -13.49 -5.45
N ILE A 296 -2.72 -13.24 -4.55
CA ILE A 296 -3.75 -14.22 -4.18
C ILE A 296 -4.62 -14.56 -5.39
N ALA A 297 -5.10 -13.56 -6.14
CA ALA A 297 -5.87 -13.76 -7.35
C ALA A 297 -5.09 -14.59 -8.39
N GLY A 298 -3.77 -14.46 -8.44
CA GLY A 298 -2.89 -15.30 -9.26
C GLY A 298 -2.97 -16.77 -8.87
N PHE A 299 -2.86 -17.09 -7.58
CA PHE A 299 -3.06 -18.46 -7.08
C PHE A 299 -4.49 -18.97 -7.32
N MET A 300 -5.50 -18.13 -7.06
CA MET A 300 -6.91 -18.47 -7.29
C MET A 300 -7.14 -18.85 -8.75
N ASN A 301 -6.72 -18.01 -9.67
CA ASN A 301 -6.85 -18.24 -11.11
C ASN A 301 -6.13 -19.51 -11.55
N TYR A 302 -4.90 -19.71 -11.09
CA TYR A 302 -4.10 -20.85 -11.54
C TYR A 302 -4.58 -22.18 -10.95
N VAL A 303 -4.82 -22.22 -9.63
CA VAL A 303 -4.96 -23.46 -8.87
C VAL A 303 -6.43 -23.88 -8.71
N LEU A 304 -7.37 -22.96 -8.49
CA LEU A 304 -8.76 -23.34 -8.17
C LEU A 304 -9.41 -24.19 -9.28
N PRO A 305 -9.36 -23.79 -10.58
CA PRO A 305 -9.98 -24.60 -11.64
C PRO A 305 -9.37 -26.00 -11.73
N LEU A 306 -8.05 -26.12 -11.51
CA LEU A 306 -7.36 -27.41 -11.49
C LEU A 306 -7.82 -28.30 -10.33
N GLN A 307 -7.97 -27.72 -9.14
CA GLN A 307 -8.40 -28.43 -7.93
C GLN A 307 -9.83 -28.94 -7.99
N ILE A 308 -10.72 -28.23 -8.69
CA ILE A 308 -12.12 -28.63 -8.85
C ILE A 308 -12.39 -29.41 -10.14
N GLY A 309 -11.37 -29.68 -10.95
CA GLY A 309 -11.50 -30.40 -12.23
C GLY A 309 -12.23 -29.62 -13.33
N ALA A 310 -12.27 -28.29 -13.24
CA ALA A 310 -12.85 -27.42 -14.26
C ALA A 310 -11.85 -27.18 -15.42
N LYS A 311 -12.38 -26.96 -16.62
CA LYS A 311 -11.56 -26.67 -17.81
C LYS A 311 -10.99 -25.24 -17.79
N ASP A 312 -11.75 -24.31 -17.23
CA ASP A 312 -11.47 -22.88 -17.10
C ASP A 312 -12.44 -22.28 -16.06
N LEU A 313 -12.43 -20.97 -15.85
CA LEU A 313 -13.47 -20.23 -15.12
C LEU A 313 -14.76 -20.10 -15.95
N ALA A 314 -15.88 -19.79 -15.28
CA ALA A 314 -17.20 -19.64 -15.90
C ALA A 314 -17.25 -18.55 -16.98
N PHE A 315 -16.52 -17.46 -16.77
CA PHE A 315 -16.46 -16.33 -17.69
C PHE A 315 -14.99 -15.94 -18.00
N PRO A 316 -14.30 -16.67 -18.91
CA PRO A 316 -12.87 -16.44 -19.19
C PRO A 316 -12.54 -15.02 -19.68
N ARG A 317 -13.45 -14.38 -20.44
CA ARG A 317 -13.25 -12.99 -20.91
C ARG A 317 -13.43 -11.96 -19.79
N ILE A 318 -14.36 -12.21 -18.86
CA ILE A 318 -14.55 -11.36 -17.68
C ILE A 318 -13.32 -11.44 -16.78
N ASN A 319 -12.71 -12.63 -16.68
CA ASN A 319 -11.46 -12.82 -15.97
C ASN A 319 -10.32 -11.93 -16.50
N ALA A 320 -10.10 -11.98 -17.83
CA ALA A 320 -9.11 -11.14 -18.50
C ALA A 320 -9.43 -9.64 -18.37
N MET A 321 -10.71 -9.26 -18.45
CA MET A 321 -11.14 -7.87 -18.22
C MET A 321 -10.83 -7.40 -16.79
N GLY A 322 -11.07 -8.24 -15.78
CA GLY A 322 -10.71 -7.95 -14.40
C GLY A 322 -9.22 -7.63 -14.25
N LEU A 323 -8.35 -8.42 -14.89
CA LEU A 323 -6.90 -8.18 -14.88
C LEU A 323 -6.56 -6.82 -15.48
N TRP A 324 -7.15 -6.47 -16.62
CA TRP A 324 -6.84 -5.20 -17.28
C TRP A 324 -7.35 -3.98 -16.51
N LEU A 325 -8.52 -4.07 -15.87
CA LEU A 325 -9.00 -3.01 -14.97
C LEU A 325 -8.05 -2.79 -13.79
N LEU A 326 -7.48 -3.86 -13.23
CA LEU A 326 -6.42 -3.78 -12.22
C LEU A 326 -5.15 -3.11 -12.79
N VAL A 327 -4.68 -3.51 -13.97
CA VAL A 327 -3.48 -2.92 -14.57
C VAL A 327 -3.65 -1.42 -14.82
N PHE A 328 -4.80 -1.00 -15.35
CA PHE A 328 -5.05 0.41 -15.63
C PHE A 328 -5.34 1.24 -14.37
N SER A 329 -5.64 0.63 -13.22
CA SER A 329 -5.92 1.38 -11.99
C SER A 329 -4.63 1.89 -11.35
N SER A 330 -3.54 1.15 -11.46
CA SER A 330 -2.24 1.57 -10.91
C SER A 330 -1.74 2.92 -11.45
N PRO A 331 -1.76 3.21 -12.77
CA PRO A 331 -1.47 4.55 -13.26
C PRO A 331 -2.33 5.62 -12.59
N LEU A 332 -3.64 5.42 -12.45
CA LEU A 332 -4.51 6.42 -11.81
C LEU A 332 -4.12 6.66 -10.35
N ILE A 333 -3.86 5.59 -9.59
CA ILE A 333 -3.42 5.65 -8.18
C ILE A 333 -2.10 6.39 -8.02
N TYR A 334 -1.18 6.21 -8.96
CA TYR A 334 0.14 6.84 -8.93
C TYR A 334 0.19 8.19 -9.66
N THR A 335 -0.92 8.66 -10.25
CA THR A 335 -0.92 9.86 -11.11
C THR A 335 -0.38 11.09 -10.40
N GLY A 336 -0.80 11.29 -9.14
CA GLY A 336 -0.37 12.43 -8.34
C GLY A 336 1.16 12.51 -8.11
N ILE A 337 1.86 11.38 -8.17
CA ILE A 337 3.33 11.36 -8.04
C ILE A 337 3.98 12.07 -9.24
N TRP A 338 3.51 11.81 -10.46
CA TRP A 338 4.10 12.44 -11.65
C TRP A 338 3.74 13.91 -11.78
N SER A 339 2.62 14.35 -11.20
CA SER A 339 2.20 15.75 -11.20
C SER A 339 2.74 16.57 -10.02
N GLY A 340 3.38 15.93 -9.03
CA GLY A 340 3.86 16.61 -7.81
C GLY A 340 2.79 16.82 -6.73
N GLU A 341 1.59 16.25 -6.91
CA GLU A 341 0.45 16.34 -5.99
C GLU A 341 -0.05 14.93 -5.65
N ALA A 342 0.81 14.11 -5.04
CA ALA A 342 0.43 12.74 -4.70
C ALA A 342 -0.69 12.72 -3.64
N ALA A 343 -1.50 11.65 -3.68
CA ALA A 343 -2.56 11.47 -2.70
C ALA A 343 -1.95 11.18 -1.32
N ASP A 344 -2.34 11.95 -0.32
CA ASP A 344 -1.83 11.93 1.06
C ASP A 344 -2.94 11.63 2.08
N ILE A 345 -4.09 11.17 1.59
CA ILE A 345 -5.32 10.92 2.35
C ILE A 345 -5.35 9.59 3.10
N THR A 346 -4.20 8.90 3.22
CA THR A 346 -4.04 7.55 3.79
C THR A 346 -4.72 6.44 2.97
N TRP A 347 -4.35 5.18 3.20
CA TRP A 347 -5.02 4.03 2.57
C TRP A 347 -6.48 3.83 3.01
N VAL A 348 -6.91 4.52 4.09
CA VAL A 348 -8.29 4.47 4.58
C VAL A 348 -9.15 5.63 4.07
N MET A 349 -8.54 6.68 3.51
CA MET A 349 -9.26 7.75 2.80
C MET A 349 -10.35 8.43 3.66
N TYR A 350 -10.04 8.80 4.90
CA TYR A 350 -11.05 9.32 5.83
C TYR A 350 -11.41 10.79 5.58
N PRO A 351 -12.71 11.09 5.47
CA PRO A 351 -13.24 12.42 5.72
C PRO A 351 -13.13 12.79 7.21
N PRO A 352 -13.09 14.09 7.57
CA PRO A 352 -13.22 15.22 6.65
C PRO A 352 -11.98 15.45 5.77
N TYR A 353 -10.79 14.96 6.17
CA TYR A 353 -9.52 15.20 5.48
C TYR A 353 -9.58 14.88 3.98
N SER A 354 -10.10 13.72 3.61
CA SER A 354 -10.18 13.32 2.20
C SER A 354 -11.35 13.93 1.42
N SER A 355 -12.12 14.88 1.98
CA SER A 355 -13.28 15.55 1.36
C SER A 355 -13.13 17.10 1.42
N LEU A 356 -11.97 17.59 1.88
CA LEU A 356 -11.73 19.04 2.00
C LEU A 356 -11.57 19.66 0.60
N THR A 357 -12.58 20.38 0.12
CA THR A 357 -12.53 21.15 -1.14
C THR A 357 -12.73 22.64 -0.87
N GLU A 358 -12.31 23.49 -1.82
CA GLU A 358 -12.53 24.94 -1.76
C GLU A 358 -14.03 25.26 -1.67
N ALA A 359 -14.84 24.53 -2.45
CA ALA A 359 -16.29 24.67 -2.47
C ALA A 359 -16.96 24.33 -1.12
N ASN A 360 -16.37 23.43 -0.33
CA ASN A 360 -17.02 22.92 0.88
C ASN A 360 -16.49 23.57 2.18
N LEU A 361 -15.22 24.01 2.22
CA LEU A 361 -14.57 24.48 3.45
C LEU A 361 -13.67 25.74 3.28
N GLY A 362 -13.70 26.37 2.10
CA GLY A 362 -12.90 27.56 1.79
C GLY A 362 -11.45 27.25 1.41
N GLU A 363 -10.79 28.22 0.76
CA GLU A 363 -9.45 28.09 0.16
C GLU A 363 -8.38 27.58 1.15
N GLY A 364 -8.43 28.04 2.41
CA GLY A 364 -7.43 27.70 3.42
C GLY A 364 -7.42 26.25 3.89
N LEU A 365 -8.56 25.53 3.84
CA LEU A 365 -8.63 24.10 4.21
C LEU A 365 -8.59 23.16 3.00
N ALA A 366 -8.95 23.66 1.82
CA ALA A 366 -8.95 22.91 0.57
C ALA A 366 -7.57 22.35 0.18
N GLN A 367 -6.51 23.10 0.50
CA GLN A 367 -5.12 22.77 0.18
C GLN A 367 -4.60 21.47 0.82
N TYR A 368 -5.26 20.96 1.87
CA TYR A 368 -4.76 19.81 2.63
C TYR A 368 -5.35 18.46 2.16
N GLY A 369 -6.52 18.45 1.51
CA GLY A 369 -7.29 17.21 1.34
C GLY A 369 -7.73 16.86 -0.08
N SER A 370 -8.04 17.86 -0.90
CA SER A 370 -8.46 17.68 -2.30
C SER A 370 -7.44 18.28 -3.24
N ASN A 371 -6.61 17.41 -3.82
CA ASN A 371 -5.77 17.73 -4.95
C ASN A 371 -6.10 16.84 -6.16
N LEU A 372 -5.55 17.17 -7.32
CA LEU A 372 -5.85 16.43 -8.56
C LEU A 372 -5.38 14.98 -8.49
N GLY A 373 -4.25 14.71 -7.82
CA GLY A 373 -3.77 13.35 -7.60
C GLY A 373 -4.67 12.51 -6.70
N THR A 374 -5.33 13.13 -5.73
CA THR A 374 -6.32 12.48 -4.86
C THR A 374 -7.56 12.10 -5.64
N THR A 375 -8.06 12.98 -6.50
CA THR A 375 -9.17 12.66 -7.41
C THR A 375 -8.84 11.51 -8.37
N ALA A 376 -7.61 11.49 -8.92
CA ALA A 376 -7.13 10.38 -9.75
C ALA A 376 -6.99 9.08 -8.93
N PHE A 377 -6.49 9.18 -7.70
CA PHE A 377 -6.37 8.06 -6.77
C PHE A 377 -7.74 7.42 -6.48
N LEU A 378 -8.76 8.21 -6.14
CA LEU A 378 -10.13 7.74 -5.92
C LEU A 378 -10.71 7.05 -7.16
N SER A 379 -10.46 7.62 -8.35
CA SER A 379 -10.87 7.03 -9.63
C SER A 379 -10.19 5.68 -9.89
N GLY A 380 -8.90 5.56 -9.56
CA GLY A 380 -8.16 4.30 -9.60
C GLY A 380 -8.72 3.26 -8.63
N MET A 381 -9.05 3.67 -7.40
CA MET A 381 -9.68 2.80 -6.39
C MET A 381 -11.05 2.29 -6.85
N LEU A 382 -11.88 3.11 -7.50
CA LEU A 382 -13.15 2.66 -8.10
C LEU A 382 -12.93 1.62 -9.21
N MET A 383 -11.88 1.79 -10.02
CA MET A 383 -11.56 0.82 -11.06
C MET A 383 -11.05 -0.52 -10.49
N LEU A 384 -10.34 -0.50 -9.36
CA LEU A 384 -10.04 -1.70 -8.57
C LEU A 384 -11.30 -2.39 -8.06
N GLY A 385 -12.28 -1.62 -7.58
CA GLY A 385 -13.59 -2.13 -7.18
C GLY A 385 -14.32 -2.83 -8.33
N ALA A 386 -14.27 -2.26 -9.54
CA ALA A 386 -14.83 -2.90 -10.72
C ALA A 386 -14.12 -4.24 -11.07
N SER A 387 -12.78 -4.26 -11.04
CA SER A 387 -11.97 -5.47 -11.25
C SER A 387 -12.35 -6.60 -10.28
N SER A 388 -12.45 -6.27 -8.99
CA SER A 388 -12.75 -7.22 -7.91
C SER A 388 -14.18 -7.73 -7.97
N THR A 389 -15.15 -6.88 -8.34
CA THR A 389 -16.56 -7.27 -8.54
C THR A 389 -16.69 -8.34 -9.62
N LEU A 390 -16.03 -8.12 -10.77
CA LEU A 390 -16.04 -9.07 -11.89
C LEU A 390 -15.40 -10.41 -11.51
N SER A 391 -14.31 -10.36 -10.74
CA SER A 391 -13.67 -11.56 -10.20
C SER A 391 -14.60 -12.33 -9.26
N GLY A 392 -15.29 -11.64 -8.34
CA GLY A 392 -16.26 -12.23 -7.43
C GLY A 392 -17.35 -13.02 -8.17
N VAL A 393 -18.03 -12.40 -9.13
CA VAL A 393 -19.07 -13.06 -9.95
C VAL A 393 -18.52 -14.31 -10.64
N ASN A 394 -17.32 -14.22 -11.20
CA ASN A 394 -16.71 -15.30 -11.97
C ASN A 394 -16.34 -16.51 -11.11
N PHE A 395 -15.60 -16.30 -10.01
CA PHE A 395 -15.18 -17.38 -9.13
C PHE A 395 -16.37 -18.03 -8.40
N ILE A 396 -17.34 -17.25 -7.94
CA ILE A 396 -18.56 -17.78 -7.32
C ILE A 396 -19.28 -18.69 -8.32
N THR A 397 -19.56 -18.20 -9.52
CA THR A 397 -20.25 -18.98 -10.56
C THR A 397 -19.49 -20.26 -10.92
N THR A 398 -18.16 -20.17 -11.05
CA THR A 398 -17.29 -21.32 -11.35
C THR A 398 -17.44 -22.41 -10.28
N VAL A 399 -17.31 -22.05 -9.00
CA VAL A 399 -17.40 -23.03 -7.90
C VAL A 399 -18.79 -23.66 -7.84
N PHE A 400 -19.86 -22.90 -8.06
CA PHE A 400 -21.22 -23.45 -8.03
C PHE A 400 -21.52 -24.41 -9.20
N THR A 401 -21.02 -24.13 -10.40
CA THR A 401 -21.53 -24.74 -11.64
C THR A 401 -20.54 -25.64 -12.38
N MET A 402 -19.23 -25.55 -12.10
CA MET A 402 -18.18 -26.18 -12.94
C MET A 402 -17.33 -27.23 -12.21
N ARG A 403 -17.68 -27.62 -10.98
CA ARG A 403 -16.99 -28.71 -10.29
C ARG A 403 -17.14 -30.02 -11.05
N ALA A 404 -16.06 -30.78 -11.13
CA ALA A 404 -16.03 -32.13 -11.66
C ALA A 404 -17.00 -33.06 -10.90
N PRO A 405 -17.59 -34.06 -11.56
CA PRO A 405 -18.39 -35.10 -10.91
C PRO A 405 -17.64 -35.71 -9.72
N GLY A 406 -18.34 -35.91 -8.60
CA GLY A 406 -17.75 -36.44 -7.36
C GLY A 406 -17.08 -35.41 -6.44
N VAL A 407 -16.72 -34.21 -6.96
CA VAL A 407 -16.25 -33.07 -6.14
C VAL A 407 -17.44 -32.41 -5.44
N THR A 408 -18.01 -33.09 -4.44
CA THR A 408 -19.08 -32.54 -3.60
C THR A 408 -18.54 -31.42 -2.70
N TRP A 409 -19.44 -30.60 -2.13
CA TRP A 409 -19.07 -29.52 -1.20
C TRP A 409 -18.11 -30.00 -0.10
N MET A 410 -18.39 -31.11 0.56
CA MET A 410 -17.52 -31.62 1.64
C MET A 410 -16.35 -32.49 1.16
N LYS A 411 -16.00 -32.46 -0.14
CA LYS A 411 -14.84 -33.13 -0.73
C LYS A 411 -13.87 -32.18 -1.46
N MET A 412 -14.23 -30.90 -1.59
CA MET A 412 -13.43 -29.87 -2.25
C MET A 412 -12.17 -29.52 -1.44
N PRO A 413 -10.99 -29.29 -2.05
CA PRO A 413 -9.78 -28.94 -1.29
C PRO A 413 -9.92 -27.69 -0.43
N LEU A 414 -9.11 -27.59 0.64
CA LEU A 414 -9.23 -26.49 1.60
C LEU A 414 -8.82 -25.16 0.98
N PHE A 415 -7.86 -25.15 0.05
CA PHE A 415 -7.56 -23.97 -0.74
C PHE A 415 -8.79 -23.52 -1.55
N SER A 416 -9.42 -24.41 -2.31
CA SER A 416 -10.64 -24.09 -3.06
C SER A 416 -11.80 -23.57 -2.18
N TRP A 417 -12.01 -24.17 -1.00
CA TRP A 417 -12.98 -23.64 -0.01
C TRP A 417 -12.62 -22.25 0.49
N SER A 418 -11.35 -22.03 0.80
CA SER A 418 -10.87 -20.76 1.30
C SER A 418 -11.03 -19.64 0.27
N VAL A 419 -10.76 -19.93 -0.99
CA VAL A 419 -10.99 -19.01 -2.11
C VAL A 419 -12.48 -18.72 -2.26
N PHE A 420 -13.34 -19.75 -2.23
CA PHE A 420 -14.78 -19.57 -2.32
C PHE A 420 -15.34 -18.66 -1.23
N VAL A 421 -14.94 -18.87 0.03
CA VAL A 421 -15.34 -17.99 1.15
C VAL A 421 -14.84 -16.57 0.93
N SER A 422 -13.56 -16.40 0.59
CA SER A 422 -12.94 -15.09 0.36
C SER A 422 -13.64 -14.30 -0.75
N VAL A 423 -13.87 -14.89 -1.93
CA VAL A 423 -14.54 -14.17 -3.04
C VAL A 423 -16.00 -13.84 -2.74
N PHE A 424 -16.67 -14.68 -1.94
CA PHE A 424 -18.04 -14.41 -1.52
C PHE A 424 -18.09 -13.22 -0.55
N MET A 425 -17.16 -13.17 0.41
CA MET A 425 -17.04 -12.03 1.32
C MET A 425 -16.74 -10.74 0.55
N LEU A 426 -15.74 -10.77 -0.34
CA LEU A 426 -15.37 -9.64 -1.20
C LEU A 426 -16.57 -9.13 -1.99
N TYR A 427 -17.29 -10.02 -2.68
CA TYR A 427 -18.44 -9.64 -3.49
C TYR A 427 -19.56 -8.96 -2.67
N MET A 428 -19.77 -9.40 -1.42
CA MET A 428 -20.80 -8.85 -0.53
C MET A 428 -20.37 -7.55 0.16
N SER A 429 -19.08 -7.40 0.50
CA SER A 429 -18.58 -6.25 1.27
C SER A 429 -18.18 -5.06 0.38
N LEU A 430 -17.68 -5.34 -0.83
CA LEU A 430 -17.12 -4.35 -1.75
C LEU A 430 -18.09 -3.21 -2.17
N PRO A 431 -19.41 -3.44 -2.36
CA PRO A 431 -20.33 -2.37 -2.69
C PRO A 431 -20.31 -1.20 -1.69
N ALA A 432 -20.07 -1.46 -0.40
CA ALA A 432 -20.00 -0.40 0.61
C ALA A 432 -18.82 0.55 0.37
N LEU A 433 -17.63 0.01 0.06
CA LEU A 433 -16.47 0.83 -0.32
C LEU A 433 -16.75 1.60 -1.60
N VAL A 434 -17.26 0.94 -2.64
CA VAL A 434 -17.53 1.57 -3.94
C VAL A 434 -18.47 2.76 -3.77
N ILE A 435 -19.55 2.62 -3.00
CA ILE A 435 -20.49 3.71 -2.73
C ILE A 435 -19.79 4.85 -1.97
N GLY A 436 -19.02 4.54 -0.91
CA GLY A 436 -18.26 5.55 -0.17
C GLY A 436 -17.28 6.33 -1.05
N LEU A 437 -16.56 5.64 -1.93
CA LEU A 437 -15.63 6.26 -2.90
C LEU A 437 -16.35 7.08 -3.96
N VAL A 438 -17.52 6.66 -4.44
CA VAL A 438 -18.33 7.46 -5.39
C VAL A 438 -18.80 8.75 -4.73
N PHE A 439 -19.29 8.69 -3.50
CA PHE A 439 -19.68 9.89 -2.75
C PHE A 439 -18.49 10.82 -2.54
N LEU A 440 -17.33 10.27 -2.19
CA LEU A 440 -16.11 11.05 -2.00
C LEU A 440 -15.64 11.69 -3.31
N LEU A 441 -15.73 10.95 -4.42
CA LEU A 441 -15.41 11.49 -5.74
C LEU A 441 -16.39 12.58 -6.16
N PHE A 442 -17.68 12.48 -5.81
CA PHE A 442 -18.65 13.54 -6.08
C PHE A 442 -18.42 14.78 -5.22
N ASP A 443 -17.97 14.62 -3.98
CA ASP A 443 -17.55 15.75 -3.14
C ASP A 443 -16.38 16.49 -3.82
N HIS A 444 -15.45 15.76 -4.45
CA HIS A 444 -14.31 16.32 -5.18
C HIS A 444 -14.66 16.96 -6.54
N THR A 445 -15.61 16.38 -7.28
CA THR A 445 -15.77 16.69 -8.72
C THR A 445 -17.02 17.49 -9.05
N ILE A 446 -18.09 17.33 -8.28
CA ILE A 446 -19.40 17.95 -8.56
C ILE A 446 -19.84 18.86 -7.40
N GLY A 447 -19.06 18.93 -6.31
CA GLY A 447 -19.33 19.80 -5.16
C GLY A 447 -20.46 19.28 -4.27
N THR A 448 -20.63 17.97 -4.16
CA THR A 448 -21.50 17.40 -3.12
C THR A 448 -20.87 17.56 -1.74
N VAL A 449 -21.68 17.34 -0.69
CA VAL A 449 -21.29 17.52 0.71
C VAL A 449 -21.69 16.30 1.55
N PHE A 450 -21.42 15.08 1.06
CA PHE A 450 -21.83 13.86 1.76
C PHE A 450 -21.14 13.70 3.12
N PHE A 451 -19.87 14.12 3.23
CA PHE A 451 -19.03 13.89 4.40
C PHE A 451 -18.56 15.16 5.12
N THR A 452 -18.92 16.33 4.60
CA THR A 452 -18.57 17.66 5.14
C THR A 452 -19.80 18.57 5.12
N SER A 453 -19.72 19.75 5.73
CA SER A 453 -20.72 20.83 5.58
C SER A 453 -22.20 20.41 5.74
N GLY A 454 -22.49 19.65 6.80
CA GLY A 454 -23.82 19.09 7.09
C GLY A 454 -23.94 17.58 6.81
N GLY A 455 -22.97 17.00 6.12
CA GLY A 455 -22.74 15.56 5.98
C GLY A 455 -22.09 14.91 7.21
N ASP A 456 -21.80 13.61 7.13
CA ASP A 456 -21.29 12.81 8.25
C ASP A 456 -20.01 12.05 7.89
N GLY A 457 -18.86 12.47 8.43
CA GLY A 457 -17.59 11.76 8.23
C GLY A 457 -17.54 10.35 8.84
N LEU A 458 -18.33 10.08 9.90
CA LEU A 458 -18.41 8.73 10.49
C LEU A 458 -19.15 7.75 9.59
N LEU A 459 -20.06 8.23 8.74
CA LEU A 459 -20.70 7.40 7.71
C LEU A 459 -19.65 6.76 6.81
N PHE A 460 -18.65 7.53 6.36
CA PHE A 460 -17.57 6.97 5.54
C PHE A 460 -16.79 5.91 6.31
N GLN A 461 -16.47 6.14 7.59
CA GLN A 461 -15.77 5.13 8.40
C GLN A 461 -16.57 3.82 8.51
N HIS A 462 -17.89 3.90 8.67
CA HIS A 462 -18.75 2.72 8.66
C HIS A 462 -18.74 2.01 7.30
N LEU A 463 -18.87 2.73 6.19
CA LEU A 463 -18.83 2.17 4.84
C LEU A 463 -17.47 1.51 4.55
N PHE A 464 -16.39 2.21 4.88
CA PHE A 464 -15.03 1.73 4.70
C PHE A 464 -14.77 0.48 5.53
N TRP A 465 -15.12 0.45 6.83
CA TRP A 465 -14.82 -0.71 7.67
C TRP A 465 -15.77 -1.88 7.47
N PHE A 466 -17.03 -1.63 7.09
CA PHE A 466 -17.93 -2.70 6.64
C PHE A 466 -17.34 -3.45 5.44
N PHE A 467 -16.59 -2.76 4.58
CA PHE A 467 -15.75 -3.39 3.58
C PHE A 467 -14.44 -3.95 4.17
N GLY A 468 -13.68 -3.10 4.87
CA GLY A 468 -12.28 -3.27 5.17
C GLY A 468 -12.01 -4.38 6.17
N HIS A 469 -12.92 -4.63 7.11
CA HIS A 469 -12.74 -5.76 8.02
C HIS A 469 -13.02 -7.12 7.35
N PRO A 470 -14.10 -7.32 6.57
CA PRO A 470 -14.17 -8.45 5.67
C PRO A 470 -12.97 -8.57 4.73
N GLU A 471 -12.44 -7.45 4.21
CA GLU A 471 -11.30 -7.46 3.30
C GLU A 471 -10.03 -8.04 3.93
N VAL A 472 -9.74 -7.76 5.21
CA VAL A 472 -8.61 -8.41 5.88
C VAL A 472 -8.79 -9.93 5.97
N TYR A 473 -10.03 -10.42 5.98
CA TYR A 473 -10.31 -11.85 5.85
C TYR A 473 -10.20 -12.37 4.42
N VAL A 474 -10.61 -11.57 3.42
CA VAL A 474 -10.45 -11.89 1.98
C VAL A 474 -8.99 -12.21 1.67
N VAL A 475 -8.03 -11.52 2.29
CA VAL A 475 -6.60 -11.79 2.07
C VAL A 475 -6.04 -12.93 2.92
N ILE A 476 -6.50 -13.15 4.16
CA ILE A 476 -5.92 -14.18 5.05
C ILE A 476 -6.55 -15.57 4.86
N VAL A 477 -7.82 -15.65 4.47
CA VAL A 477 -8.51 -16.93 4.33
C VAL A 477 -7.89 -17.78 3.21
N PRO A 478 -7.59 -17.26 2.01
CA PRO A 478 -6.85 -17.99 0.99
C PRO A 478 -5.46 -18.42 1.45
N ALA A 479 -4.75 -17.57 2.20
CA ALA A 479 -3.46 -17.92 2.82
C ALA A 479 -3.58 -19.13 3.76
N PHE A 480 -4.64 -19.22 4.57
CA PHE A 480 -4.94 -20.41 5.36
C PHE A 480 -5.16 -21.65 4.48
N GLY A 481 -5.79 -21.49 3.32
CA GLY A 481 -5.94 -22.55 2.32
C GLY A 481 -4.60 -23.06 1.82
N ILE A 482 -3.70 -22.15 1.42
CA ILE A 482 -2.34 -22.49 0.96
C ILE A 482 -1.59 -23.29 2.04
N VAL A 483 -1.57 -22.77 3.28
CA VAL A 483 -0.90 -23.43 4.41
C VAL A 483 -1.50 -24.81 4.67
N SER A 484 -2.83 -24.96 4.55
CA SER A 484 -3.48 -26.25 4.73
C SER A 484 -3.03 -27.30 3.71
N GLU A 485 -2.93 -26.93 2.44
CA GLU A 485 -2.44 -27.81 1.37
C GLU A 485 -0.97 -28.19 1.58
N VAL A 486 -0.13 -27.20 1.90
CA VAL A 486 1.31 -27.40 2.08
C VAL A 486 1.60 -28.24 3.30
N LEU A 487 0.97 -27.97 4.45
CA LEU A 487 1.20 -28.74 5.68
C LEU A 487 0.69 -30.17 5.55
N ALA A 488 -0.48 -30.40 4.93
CA ALA A 488 -0.98 -31.76 4.69
C ALA A 488 -0.03 -32.57 3.79
N THR A 489 0.40 -31.97 2.67
CA THR A 489 1.36 -32.61 1.74
C THR A 489 2.70 -32.87 2.42
N SER A 490 3.23 -31.88 3.14
CA SER A 490 4.55 -31.98 3.78
C SER A 490 4.56 -32.96 4.95
N ALA A 491 3.45 -33.09 5.68
CA ALA A 491 3.27 -34.08 6.75
C ALA A 491 3.00 -35.50 6.21
N ARG A 492 2.65 -35.61 4.91
CA ARG A 492 2.16 -36.85 4.26
C ARG A 492 0.94 -37.43 4.97
N ARG A 493 0.03 -36.55 5.38
CA ARG A 493 -1.18 -36.90 6.10
C ARG A 493 -2.36 -36.08 5.60
N SER A 494 -3.56 -36.63 5.73
CA SER A 494 -4.77 -35.85 5.57
C SER A 494 -4.85 -34.77 6.64
N ILE A 495 -5.44 -33.63 6.29
CA ILE A 495 -5.67 -32.54 7.23
C ILE A 495 -6.55 -33.03 8.39
N PHE A 496 -6.10 -32.81 9.62
CA PHE A 496 -6.90 -33.11 10.80
C PHE A 496 -8.11 -32.18 10.86
N GLY A 497 -9.28 -32.75 11.14
CA GLY A 497 -10.50 -31.96 11.32
C GLY A 497 -10.98 -31.23 10.06
N TYR A 498 -10.88 -31.82 8.86
CA TYR A 498 -11.33 -31.19 7.60
C TYR A 498 -12.70 -30.49 7.70
N LYS A 499 -13.73 -31.16 8.26
CA LYS A 499 -15.06 -30.55 8.44
C LYS A 499 -15.03 -29.33 9.35
N SER A 500 -14.26 -29.41 10.44
CA SER A 500 -14.03 -28.29 11.37
C SER A 500 -13.33 -27.12 10.67
N MET A 501 -12.33 -27.39 9.83
CA MET A 501 -11.64 -26.38 9.02
C MET A 501 -12.58 -25.66 8.05
N VAL A 502 -13.44 -26.40 7.34
CA VAL A 502 -14.44 -25.83 6.41
C VAL A 502 -15.43 -24.96 7.17
N LEU A 503 -16.01 -25.46 8.26
CA LEU A 503 -16.97 -24.70 9.07
C LEU A 503 -16.34 -23.48 9.73
N ALA A 504 -15.07 -23.56 10.16
CA ALA A 504 -14.34 -22.43 10.69
C ALA A 504 -14.12 -21.33 9.64
N MET A 505 -13.79 -21.69 8.39
CA MET A 505 -13.67 -20.73 7.29
C MET A 505 -15.01 -20.09 6.95
N ALA A 506 -16.06 -20.89 6.80
CA ALA A 506 -17.41 -20.37 6.55
C ALA A 506 -17.90 -19.46 7.69
N GLY A 507 -17.61 -19.85 8.94
CA GLY A 507 -17.91 -19.06 10.14
C GLY A 507 -17.21 -17.70 10.14
N ILE A 508 -15.91 -17.66 9.81
CA ILE A 508 -15.18 -16.39 9.61
C ILE A 508 -15.86 -15.55 8.51
N GLY A 509 -16.31 -16.20 7.43
CA GLY A 509 -17.04 -15.55 6.34
C GLY A 509 -18.32 -14.84 6.77
N VAL A 510 -19.04 -15.39 7.75
CA VAL A 510 -20.25 -14.76 8.31
C VAL A 510 -19.90 -13.72 9.36
N VAL A 511 -19.02 -14.08 10.31
CA VAL A 511 -18.68 -13.21 11.45
C VAL A 511 -17.95 -11.95 10.99
N GLY A 512 -17.21 -11.99 9.88
CA GLY A 512 -16.55 -10.82 9.31
C GLY A 512 -17.47 -9.62 9.05
N PHE A 513 -18.78 -9.86 8.84
CA PHE A 513 -19.78 -8.81 8.63
C PHE A 513 -20.41 -8.26 9.91
N ILE A 514 -20.03 -8.73 11.11
CA ILE A 514 -20.61 -8.29 12.39
C ILE A 514 -19.55 -7.82 13.41
N VAL A 515 -18.34 -7.52 12.94
CA VAL A 515 -17.21 -7.14 13.80
C VAL A 515 -16.55 -5.81 13.41
N TRP A 516 -16.90 -5.22 12.27
CA TRP A 516 -16.19 -4.06 11.70
C TRP A 516 -16.06 -2.86 12.65
N GLY A 517 -17.03 -2.68 13.55
CA GLY A 517 -17.06 -1.59 14.53
C GLY A 517 -15.88 -1.60 15.51
N HIS A 518 -15.09 -2.67 15.64
CA HIS A 518 -13.90 -2.63 16.50
C HIS A 518 -12.81 -1.68 16.00
N HIS A 519 -12.83 -1.28 14.73
CA HIS A 519 -11.91 -0.24 14.24
C HIS A 519 -12.36 1.18 14.63
N MET A 520 -13.50 1.29 15.30
CA MET A 520 -14.19 2.53 15.63
C MET A 520 -14.50 2.63 17.14
N LEU A 521 -13.85 1.85 18.00
CA LEU A 521 -14.16 1.86 19.44
C LEU A 521 -13.86 3.22 20.11
N THR A 522 -12.96 4.00 19.50
CA THR A 522 -12.56 5.35 19.91
C THR A 522 -13.33 6.47 19.18
N SER A 523 -14.30 6.14 18.31
CA SER A 523 -15.05 7.13 17.52
C SER A 523 -16.16 7.87 18.29
N GLY A 524 -16.33 7.57 19.58
CA GLY A 524 -17.48 8.04 20.36
C GLY A 524 -18.72 7.13 20.29
N MET A 525 -18.56 5.90 19.80
CA MET A 525 -19.62 4.88 19.71
C MET A 525 -20.36 4.67 21.04
N ASP A 526 -21.69 4.55 20.97
CA ASP A 526 -22.54 4.24 22.12
C ASP A 526 -22.04 3.00 22.88
N ALA A 527 -22.18 3.03 24.22
CA ALA A 527 -21.60 2.04 25.10
C ALA A 527 -22.13 0.62 24.84
N PHE A 528 -23.41 0.47 24.45
CA PHE A 528 -23.99 -0.82 24.13
C PHE A 528 -23.36 -1.40 22.85
N TRP A 529 -23.30 -0.60 21.78
CA TRP A 529 -22.70 -1.03 20.52
C TRP A 529 -21.21 -1.33 20.67
N ARG A 530 -20.49 -0.51 21.43
CA ARG A 530 -19.08 -0.75 21.77
C ARG A 530 -18.91 -2.10 22.44
N ALA A 531 -19.68 -2.42 23.48
CA ALA A 531 -19.62 -3.71 24.16
C ALA A 531 -19.98 -4.89 23.24
N ALA A 532 -20.97 -4.73 22.35
CA ALA A 532 -21.34 -5.74 21.39
C ALA A 532 -20.17 -6.07 20.43
N PHE A 533 -19.54 -5.05 19.84
CA PHE A 533 -18.40 -5.24 18.94
C PHE A 533 -17.16 -5.81 19.65
N MET A 534 -16.94 -5.47 20.92
CA MET A 534 -15.89 -6.11 21.73
C MET A 534 -16.11 -7.63 21.81
N VAL A 535 -17.31 -8.07 22.18
CA VAL A 535 -17.65 -9.50 22.35
C VAL A 535 -17.60 -10.24 21.01
N THR A 536 -18.21 -9.69 19.95
CA THR A 536 -18.21 -10.36 18.64
C THR A 536 -16.80 -10.48 18.06
N THR A 537 -15.94 -9.48 18.28
CA THR A 537 -14.55 -9.53 17.83
C THR A 537 -13.73 -10.56 18.60
N MET A 538 -13.92 -10.69 19.92
CA MET A 538 -13.28 -11.76 20.69
C MET A 538 -13.71 -13.16 20.23
N ALA A 539 -14.98 -13.33 19.81
CA ALA A 539 -15.49 -14.61 19.34
C ALA A 539 -14.82 -15.11 18.05
N VAL A 540 -14.27 -14.21 17.20
CA VAL A 540 -13.50 -14.56 16.00
C VAL A 540 -12.25 -15.40 16.33
N ALA A 541 -11.64 -15.16 17.48
CA ALA A 541 -10.44 -15.87 17.89
C ALA A 541 -10.68 -17.38 18.04
N ILE A 542 -11.93 -17.81 18.30
CA ILE A 542 -12.29 -19.21 18.50
C ILE A 542 -12.15 -20.02 17.19
N PRO A 543 -12.84 -19.68 16.07
CA PRO A 543 -12.63 -20.36 14.80
C PRO A 543 -11.16 -20.33 14.34
N THR A 544 -10.48 -19.21 14.53
CA THR A 544 -9.08 -19.03 14.11
C THR A 544 -8.15 -19.93 14.92
N GLY A 545 -8.31 -19.98 16.24
CA GLY A 545 -7.56 -20.86 17.13
C GLY A 545 -7.78 -22.34 16.81
N ALA A 546 -9.03 -22.74 16.53
CA ALA A 546 -9.34 -24.11 16.13
C ALA A 546 -8.53 -24.56 14.89
N LYS A 547 -8.31 -23.66 13.93
CA LYS A 547 -7.48 -23.95 12.75
C LYS A 547 -6.01 -24.14 13.09
N ILE A 548 -5.46 -23.32 13.99
CA ILE A 548 -4.09 -23.49 14.50
C ILE A 548 -3.91 -24.89 15.11
N PHE A 549 -4.84 -25.30 15.97
CA PHE A 549 -4.80 -26.65 16.56
C PHE A 549 -4.98 -27.76 15.52
N ASN A 550 -5.83 -27.58 14.51
CA ASN A 550 -5.97 -28.55 13.42
C ASN A 550 -4.67 -28.69 12.60
N TRP A 551 -3.96 -27.60 12.31
CA TRP A 551 -2.65 -27.68 11.65
C TRP A 551 -1.63 -28.38 12.53
N LEU A 552 -1.53 -28.04 13.82
CA LEU A 552 -0.63 -28.72 14.75
C LEU A 552 -0.94 -30.22 14.87
N ALA A 553 -2.21 -30.60 14.94
CA ALA A 553 -2.65 -32.00 14.97
C ALA A 553 -2.36 -32.74 13.65
N THR A 554 -2.38 -32.04 12.50
CA THR A 554 -1.97 -32.59 11.21
C THR A 554 -0.47 -32.92 11.20
N LEU A 555 0.35 -32.05 11.79
CA LEU A 555 1.80 -32.22 11.88
C LEU A 555 2.20 -33.29 12.91
N TRP A 556 1.45 -33.41 14.02
CA TRP A 556 1.72 -34.39 15.07
C TRP A 556 1.75 -35.80 14.49
N GLY A 557 2.91 -36.47 14.53
CA GLY A 557 3.03 -37.86 14.07
C GLY A 557 3.05 -38.00 12.55
N GLY A 558 3.15 -36.90 11.82
CA GLY A 558 3.49 -36.88 10.40
C GLY A 558 5.01 -37.02 10.17
N SER A 559 5.39 -37.42 8.96
CA SER A 559 6.79 -37.50 8.54
C SER A 559 7.14 -36.25 7.72
N LEU A 560 7.53 -35.18 8.40
CA LEU A 560 7.68 -33.87 7.78
C LEU A 560 8.81 -33.79 6.75
N VAL A 561 8.45 -33.40 5.53
CA VAL A 561 9.41 -33.01 4.49
C VAL A 561 9.79 -31.54 4.70
N MET A 562 10.98 -31.30 5.24
CA MET A 562 11.50 -29.96 5.54
C MET A 562 12.12 -29.30 4.30
N LYS A 563 11.26 -28.83 3.39
CA LYS A 563 11.63 -27.98 2.24
C LYS A 563 11.21 -26.53 2.48
N THR A 564 11.62 -25.65 1.58
CA THR A 564 11.40 -24.20 1.71
C THR A 564 9.91 -23.84 1.87
N HIS A 565 8.99 -24.50 1.13
CA HIS A 565 7.54 -24.28 1.31
C HIS A 565 7.08 -24.62 2.74
N THR A 566 7.59 -25.70 3.33
CA THR A 566 7.26 -26.13 4.70
C THR A 566 7.77 -25.11 5.72
N LEU A 567 9.01 -24.61 5.54
CA LEU A 567 9.59 -23.61 6.42
C LEU A 567 8.75 -22.33 6.47
N TRP A 568 8.31 -21.83 5.32
CA TRP A 568 7.41 -20.66 5.28
C TRP A 568 6.05 -20.93 5.91
N SER A 569 5.46 -22.11 5.72
CA SER A 569 4.22 -22.51 6.40
C SER A 569 4.39 -22.62 7.93
N LEU A 570 5.53 -23.09 8.41
CA LEU A 570 5.83 -23.13 9.85
C LEU A 570 6.11 -21.73 10.40
N GLY A 571 6.83 -20.89 9.64
CA GLY A 571 7.04 -19.48 9.96
C GLY A 571 5.71 -18.75 10.11
N PHE A 572 4.78 -18.98 9.18
CA PHE A 572 3.40 -18.51 9.25
C PHE A 572 2.72 -18.92 10.56
N LEU A 573 2.78 -20.20 10.96
CA LEU A 573 2.11 -20.66 12.19
C LEU A 573 2.62 -19.89 13.43
N VAL A 574 3.93 -19.62 13.49
CA VAL A 574 4.55 -18.88 14.60
C VAL A 574 4.12 -17.41 14.58
N THR A 575 4.36 -16.70 13.48
CA THR A 575 4.15 -15.25 13.39
C THR A 575 2.66 -14.90 13.42
N PHE A 576 1.81 -15.67 12.74
CA PHE A 576 0.37 -15.45 12.77
C PHE A 576 -0.23 -15.68 14.16
N THR A 577 0.27 -16.66 14.92
CA THR A 577 -0.16 -16.87 16.31
C THR A 577 0.23 -15.69 17.19
N LEU A 578 1.47 -15.18 17.07
CA LEU A 578 1.92 -13.99 17.80
C LEU A 578 1.10 -12.74 17.44
N GLY A 579 0.79 -12.56 16.16
CA GLY A 579 -0.08 -11.49 15.68
C GLY A 579 -1.51 -11.62 16.21
N GLY A 580 -2.06 -12.84 16.24
CA GLY A 580 -3.37 -13.10 16.82
C GLY A 580 -3.42 -12.75 18.32
N ILE A 581 -2.37 -13.06 19.07
CA ILE A 581 -2.25 -12.69 20.49
C ILE A 581 -2.23 -11.17 20.66
N SER A 582 -1.43 -10.44 19.87
CA SER A 582 -1.43 -8.96 19.94
C SER A 582 -2.75 -8.34 19.44
N GLY A 583 -3.51 -9.05 18.61
CA GLY A 583 -4.85 -8.64 18.17
C GLY A 583 -5.88 -8.62 19.30
N MET A 584 -5.73 -9.49 20.30
CA MET A 584 -6.69 -9.62 21.40
C MET A 584 -6.72 -8.43 22.36
N PHE A 585 -5.78 -7.49 22.25
CA PHE A 585 -5.80 -6.25 23.01
C PHE A 585 -6.77 -5.20 22.42
N PHE A 586 -6.98 -5.19 21.10
CA PHE A 586 -7.87 -4.25 20.40
C PHE A 586 -9.37 -4.40 20.72
N PRO A 587 -9.96 -5.61 20.88
CA PRO A 587 -11.35 -5.71 21.30
C PRO A 587 -11.56 -5.38 22.78
N VAL A 588 -10.53 -4.97 23.53
CA VAL A 588 -10.66 -4.48 24.90
C VAL A 588 -10.60 -2.95 24.85
N ALA A 589 -11.76 -2.29 24.86
CA ALA A 589 -11.84 -0.83 24.67
C ALA A 589 -10.91 -0.01 25.59
N GLY A 590 -10.70 -0.45 26.84
CA GLY A 590 -9.77 0.23 27.77
C GLY A 590 -8.30 0.14 27.35
N LEU A 591 -7.90 -0.92 26.65
CA LEU A 591 -6.57 -1.08 26.08
C LEU A 591 -6.49 -0.41 24.71
N ASP A 592 -7.54 -0.51 23.90
CA ASP A 592 -7.61 0.12 22.59
C ASP A 592 -7.44 1.64 22.70
N VAL A 593 -8.01 2.31 23.71
CA VAL A 593 -7.79 3.76 23.92
C VAL A 593 -6.30 4.14 23.98
N HIS A 594 -5.43 3.26 24.51
CA HIS A 594 -3.98 3.51 24.55
C HIS A 594 -3.26 3.06 23.27
N PHE A 595 -3.68 1.95 22.67
CA PHE A 595 -3.00 1.36 21.51
C PHE A 595 -3.51 1.84 20.15
N HIS A 596 -4.70 2.43 20.12
CA HIS A 596 -5.36 2.93 18.92
C HIS A 596 -4.46 3.95 18.21
N ASP A 597 -4.30 3.77 16.91
CA ASP A 597 -3.44 4.63 16.07
C ASP A 597 -2.00 4.82 16.57
N SER A 598 -1.48 3.89 17.38
CA SER A 598 -0.06 3.83 17.76
C SER A 598 0.73 2.87 16.88
N TYR A 599 2.05 2.80 17.07
CA TYR A 599 2.89 1.75 16.49
C TYR A 599 2.49 0.33 16.92
N PHE A 600 1.67 0.16 17.96
CA PHE A 600 1.17 -1.16 18.37
C PHE A 600 0.23 -1.74 17.31
N VAL A 601 -0.66 -0.92 16.72
CA VAL A 601 -1.54 -1.39 15.63
C VAL A 601 -0.76 -1.67 14.35
N VAL A 602 0.29 -0.87 14.09
CA VAL A 602 1.21 -1.13 12.97
C VAL A 602 1.90 -2.49 13.16
N ALA A 603 2.44 -2.75 14.35
CA ALA A 603 3.09 -4.00 14.68
C ALA A 603 2.14 -5.19 14.57
N HIS A 604 0.97 -5.11 15.20
CA HIS A 604 -0.06 -6.14 15.14
C HIS A 604 -0.43 -6.48 13.70
N PHE A 605 -0.77 -5.47 12.90
CA PHE A 605 -1.18 -5.67 11.52
C PHE A 605 -0.06 -6.28 10.67
N HIS A 606 1.19 -5.85 10.84
CA HIS A 606 2.31 -6.45 10.11
C HIS A 606 2.59 -7.89 10.56
N TYR A 607 2.29 -8.25 11.82
CA TYR A 607 2.31 -9.64 12.29
C TYR A 607 1.28 -10.54 11.60
N VAL A 608 0.04 -10.07 11.48
CA VAL A 608 -1.03 -10.86 10.85
C VAL A 608 -1.02 -10.79 9.32
N PHE A 609 -0.59 -9.69 8.72
CA PHE A 609 -0.60 -9.49 7.27
C PHE A 609 0.67 -10.02 6.60
N ILE A 610 1.86 -9.60 7.05
CA ILE A 610 3.10 -10.14 6.47
C ILE A 610 3.34 -11.56 6.97
N GLY A 611 3.31 -11.76 8.28
CA GLY A 611 3.50 -13.08 8.90
C GLY A 611 2.39 -14.07 8.55
N GLY A 612 1.16 -13.58 8.33
CA GLY A 612 0.03 -14.39 7.86
C GLY A 612 -0.01 -14.56 6.34
N THR A 613 -0.44 -13.52 5.64
CA THR A 613 -0.68 -13.58 4.20
C THR A 613 0.61 -13.72 3.39
N VAL A 614 1.61 -12.86 3.60
CA VAL A 614 2.81 -12.85 2.74
C VAL A 614 3.66 -14.11 2.91
N PHE A 615 3.84 -14.63 4.14
CA PHE A 615 4.58 -15.89 4.36
C PHE A 615 3.85 -17.09 3.75
N ALA A 616 2.52 -17.12 3.83
CA ALA A 616 1.72 -18.14 3.15
C ALA A 616 1.85 -18.03 1.62
N LEU A 617 1.90 -16.82 1.06
CA LEU A 617 2.15 -16.60 -0.37
C LEU A 617 3.55 -17.10 -0.76
N PHE A 618 4.59 -16.82 0.02
CA PHE A 618 5.92 -17.38 -0.22
C PHE A 618 5.90 -18.90 -0.19
N SER A 619 5.24 -19.50 0.80
CA SER A 619 5.01 -20.95 0.87
C SER A 619 4.35 -21.47 -0.41
N GLY A 620 3.29 -20.81 -0.87
CA GLY A 620 2.59 -21.12 -2.11
C GLY A 620 3.47 -21.02 -3.36
N VAL A 621 4.36 -20.02 -3.43
CA VAL A 621 5.34 -19.89 -4.51
C VAL A 621 6.24 -21.11 -4.54
N TYR A 622 6.89 -21.48 -3.43
CA TYR A 622 7.76 -22.65 -3.39
C TYR A 622 7.03 -23.97 -3.68
N TYR A 623 5.75 -24.07 -3.31
CA TYR A 623 4.94 -25.26 -3.50
C TYR A 623 4.44 -25.42 -4.95
N TRP A 624 3.85 -24.39 -5.56
CA TRP A 624 3.25 -24.48 -6.90
C TRP A 624 4.16 -24.00 -8.04
N TYR A 625 5.33 -23.40 -7.78
CA TYR A 625 6.26 -23.02 -8.85
C TYR A 625 6.63 -24.18 -9.80
N PRO A 626 6.86 -25.43 -9.33
CA PRO A 626 7.04 -26.57 -10.24
C PRO A 626 5.82 -26.85 -11.10
N LYS A 627 4.60 -26.69 -10.58
CA LYS A 627 3.36 -26.85 -11.35
C LYS A 627 3.26 -25.80 -12.45
N VAL A 628 3.69 -24.56 -12.18
CA VAL A 628 3.64 -23.46 -13.16
C VAL A 628 4.73 -23.55 -14.23
N THR A 629 5.93 -23.99 -13.87
CA THR A 629 7.12 -23.89 -14.74
C THR A 629 7.69 -25.22 -15.21
N GLY A 630 7.29 -26.34 -14.60
CA GLY A 630 7.90 -27.65 -14.82
C GLY A 630 9.29 -27.80 -14.19
N ARG A 631 9.73 -26.86 -13.32
CA ARG A 631 11.02 -26.90 -12.64
C ARG A 631 10.92 -26.52 -11.16
N LYS A 632 11.77 -27.10 -10.32
CA LYS A 632 11.84 -26.75 -8.88
C LYS A 632 12.66 -25.49 -8.65
N LEU A 633 12.27 -24.70 -7.65
CA LEU A 633 13.10 -23.61 -7.14
C LEU A 633 14.33 -24.16 -6.42
N ASN A 634 15.42 -23.38 -6.40
CA ASN A 634 16.63 -23.75 -5.68
C ASN A 634 16.39 -23.69 -4.16
N GLU A 635 16.51 -24.84 -3.49
CA GLU A 635 16.29 -24.97 -2.04
C GLU A 635 17.35 -24.26 -1.18
N LYS A 636 18.60 -24.12 -1.66
CA LYS A 636 19.64 -23.40 -0.89
C LYS A 636 19.35 -21.91 -0.86
N LEU A 637 18.99 -21.32 -2.00
CA LEU A 637 18.54 -19.93 -2.07
C LEU A 637 17.22 -19.74 -1.32
N GLY A 638 16.31 -20.73 -1.40
CA GLY A 638 15.06 -20.74 -0.65
C GLY A 638 15.25 -20.73 0.86
N LEU A 639 16.19 -21.52 1.37
CA LEU A 639 16.56 -21.53 2.77
C LEU A 639 17.15 -20.19 3.23
N TRP A 640 18.04 -19.57 2.44
CA TRP A 640 18.58 -18.24 2.76
C TRP A 640 17.50 -17.17 2.77
N HIS A 641 16.60 -17.19 1.78
CA HIS A 641 15.44 -16.31 1.75
C HIS A 641 14.61 -16.46 3.03
N PHE A 642 14.33 -17.70 3.46
CA PHE A 642 13.61 -17.95 4.72
C PHE A 642 14.37 -17.45 5.95
N LEU A 643 15.63 -17.84 6.15
CA LEU A 643 16.37 -17.50 7.38
C LEU A 643 16.57 -16.00 7.54
N ILE A 644 16.96 -15.32 6.47
CA ILE A 644 17.17 -13.87 6.49
C ILE A 644 15.82 -13.16 6.62
N GLY A 645 14.83 -13.55 5.80
CA GLY A 645 13.50 -12.95 5.80
C GLY A 645 12.79 -13.10 7.15
N PHE A 646 12.71 -14.32 7.69
CA PHE A 646 12.06 -14.60 8.97
C PHE A 646 12.71 -13.85 10.14
N SER A 647 14.05 -13.84 10.21
CA SER A 647 14.77 -13.23 11.33
C SER A 647 14.70 -11.70 11.29
N SER A 648 14.97 -11.10 10.13
CA SER A 648 14.91 -9.64 9.95
C SER A 648 13.48 -9.11 10.09
N TYR A 649 12.49 -9.85 9.62
CA TYR A 649 11.09 -9.53 9.84
C TYR A 649 10.73 -9.38 11.34
N ASN A 650 11.05 -10.39 12.16
CA ASN A 650 10.76 -10.31 13.59
C ASN A 650 11.54 -9.17 14.25
N ALA A 651 12.79 -8.98 13.86
CA ALA A 651 13.63 -7.89 14.38
C ALA A 651 13.16 -6.49 13.94
N ALA A 652 12.44 -6.37 12.82
CA ALA A 652 11.85 -5.12 12.37
C ALA A 652 10.50 -4.83 13.03
N PHE A 653 9.58 -5.81 13.08
CA PHE A 653 8.20 -5.54 13.46
C PHE A 653 7.89 -5.83 14.94
N TRP A 654 8.62 -6.73 15.61
CA TRP A 654 8.37 -6.98 17.03
C TRP A 654 8.62 -5.75 17.90
N PRO A 655 9.74 -5.01 17.73
CA PRO A 655 10.03 -3.82 18.53
C PRO A 655 8.99 -2.71 18.37
N MET A 656 8.23 -2.69 17.27
CA MET A 656 7.15 -1.71 17.08
C MET A 656 6.04 -1.85 18.13
N HIS A 657 5.80 -3.04 18.70
CA HIS A 657 4.87 -3.17 19.84
C HIS A 657 5.37 -2.35 21.04
N LYS A 658 6.68 -2.34 21.29
CA LYS A 658 7.27 -1.54 22.37
C LYS A 658 7.16 -0.04 22.08
N LEU A 659 7.43 0.39 20.85
CA LEU A 659 7.19 1.79 20.42
C LEU A 659 5.73 2.21 20.65
N GLY A 660 4.77 1.35 20.31
CA GLY A 660 3.36 1.59 20.57
C GLY A 660 3.01 1.68 22.05
N ILE A 661 3.57 0.79 22.89
CA ILE A 661 3.40 0.85 24.35
C ILE A 661 3.95 2.15 24.93
N MET A 662 5.07 2.64 24.39
CA MET A 662 5.69 3.93 24.78
C MET A 662 4.90 5.14 24.28
N GLY A 663 3.86 4.94 23.46
CA GLY A 663 2.98 6.00 22.99
C GLY A 663 3.38 6.61 21.65
N MET A 664 4.27 6.00 20.86
CA MET A 664 4.61 6.50 19.53
C MET A 664 3.38 6.38 18.59
N PRO A 665 2.82 7.51 18.12
CA PRO A 665 1.70 7.48 17.18
C PRO A 665 2.16 6.98 15.80
N ARG A 666 1.24 6.36 15.05
CA ARG A 666 1.48 6.06 13.64
C ARG A 666 1.37 7.34 12.80
N ARG A 667 1.92 7.33 11.58
CA ARG A 667 1.90 8.48 10.63
C ARG A 667 2.65 9.73 11.14
N THR A 668 3.52 9.56 12.12
CA THR A 668 4.43 10.61 12.58
C THR A 668 5.62 10.71 11.62
N HIS A 669 5.80 11.87 10.97
CA HIS A 669 6.91 12.14 10.04
C HIS A 669 8.26 12.28 10.75
N SER A 670 8.28 12.89 11.94
CA SER A 670 9.48 13.16 12.73
C SER A 670 9.20 13.03 14.24
N TYR A 671 10.23 12.74 15.02
CA TYR A 671 10.17 12.63 16.49
C TYR A 671 11.42 13.25 17.10
N LEU A 672 11.31 13.66 18.38
CA LEU A 672 12.40 14.25 19.14
C LEU A 672 13.21 13.17 19.88
N GLU A 673 14.48 13.45 20.19
CA GLU A 673 15.37 12.51 20.88
C GLU A 673 14.85 12.16 22.29
N GLU A 674 14.27 13.13 23.00
CA GLU A 674 13.76 12.98 24.38
C GLU A 674 12.56 12.02 24.49
N THR A 675 11.91 11.69 23.37
CA THR A 675 10.85 10.69 23.33
C THR A 675 11.35 9.27 23.62
N GLY A 676 12.66 9.02 23.47
CA GLY A 676 13.26 7.70 23.62
C GLY A 676 12.96 6.74 22.46
N PHE A 677 12.41 7.22 21.34
CA PHE A 677 12.05 6.40 20.19
C PHE A 677 13.23 6.08 19.25
N ALA A 678 14.34 6.80 19.37
CA ALA A 678 15.45 6.78 18.43
C ALA A 678 16.08 5.38 18.24
N GLU A 679 16.48 4.74 19.34
CA GLU A 679 17.15 3.42 19.29
C GLU A 679 16.28 2.34 18.63
N TYR A 680 14.99 2.33 18.99
CA TYR A 680 14.03 1.40 18.40
C TYR A 680 13.82 1.68 16.93
N ASN A 681 13.64 2.95 16.53
CA ASN A 681 13.41 3.29 15.13
C ASN A 681 14.61 3.02 14.25
N LEU A 682 15.84 3.28 14.72
CA LEU A 682 17.05 2.94 13.98
C LEU A 682 17.14 1.42 13.75
N ALA A 683 16.94 0.63 14.80
CA ALA A 683 16.96 -0.83 14.71
C ALA A 683 15.88 -1.34 13.74
N VAL A 684 14.65 -0.85 13.89
CA VAL A 684 13.51 -1.18 13.00
C VAL A 684 13.85 -0.87 11.54
N SER A 685 14.47 0.29 11.27
CA SER A 685 14.86 0.69 9.92
C SER A 685 15.93 -0.23 9.35
N ILE A 686 16.99 -0.54 10.09
CA ILE A 686 18.05 -1.48 9.66
C ILE A 686 17.44 -2.84 9.27
N PHE A 687 16.61 -3.41 10.13
CA PHE A 687 16.02 -4.72 9.86
C PHE A 687 14.94 -4.70 8.78
N ALA A 688 14.22 -3.58 8.61
CA ALA A 688 13.32 -3.39 7.47
C ALA A 688 14.10 -3.43 6.14
N PHE A 689 15.28 -2.82 6.06
CA PHE A 689 16.16 -2.90 4.89
C PHE A 689 16.64 -4.33 4.62
N ILE A 690 17.10 -5.04 5.66
CA ILE A 690 17.51 -6.45 5.52
C ILE A 690 16.35 -7.31 5.02
N PHE A 691 15.14 -7.10 5.56
CA PHE A 691 13.93 -7.79 5.11
C PHE A 691 13.60 -7.47 3.65
N GLY A 692 13.67 -6.19 3.25
CA GLY A 692 13.46 -5.76 1.87
C GLY A 692 14.45 -6.38 0.89
N ILE A 693 15.74 -6.40 1.23
CA ILE A 693 16.80 -7.03 0.42
C ILE A 693 16.58 -8.54 0.30
N SER A 694 16.08 -9.21 1.34
CA SER A 694 15.81 -10.65 1.29
C SER A 694 14.81 -11.03 0.19
N GLN A 695 13.91 -10.12 -0.19
CA GLN A 695 12.94 -10.35 -1.27
C GLN A 695 13.62 -10.49 -2.64
N LEU A 696 14.78 -9.87 -2.83
CA LEU A 696 15.58 -10.02 -4.04
C LEU A 696 16.14 -11.44 -4.18
N LEU A 697 16.33 -12.17 -3.09
CA LEU A 697 16.70 -13.60 -3.14
C LEU A 697 15.58 -14.44 -3.75
N LEU A 698 14.32 -14.15 -3.42
CA LEU A 698 13.17 -14.80 -4.05
C LEU A 698 13.08 -14.47 -5.54
N ALA A 699 13.17 -13.18 -5.89
CA ALA A 699 13.12 -12.73 -7.28
C ALA A 699 14.23 -13.39 -8.12
N TRP A 700 15.45 -13.44 -7.59
CA TRP A 700 16.58 -14.11 -8.22
C TRP A 700 16.34 -15.62 -8.36
N ASN A 701 15.82 -16.28 -7.33
CA ASN A 701 15.54 -17.72 -7.35
C ASN A 701 14.47 -18.07 -8.40
N ILE A 702 13.41 -17.26 -8.50
CA ILE A 702 12.35 -17.37 -9.54
C ILE A 702 12.97 -17.25 -10.94
N PHE A 703 13.87 -16.29 -11.16
CA PHE A 703 14.50 -16.08 -12.46
C PHE A 703 15.48 -17.21 -12.83
N GLN A 704 16.39 -17.55 -11.91
CA GLN A 704 17.44 -18.55 -12.13
C GLN A 704 16.84 -19.94 -12.35
N SER A 705 15.93 -20.37 -11.47
CA SER A 705 15.39 -21.73 -11.47
C SER A 705 14.51 -22.01 -12.69
N ARG A 706 13.93 -20.97 -13.31
CA ARG A 706 13.22 -21.12 -14.58
C ARG A 706 14.11 -21.69 -15.68
N ARG A 707 15.42 -21.43 -15.63
CA ARG A 707 16.41 -21.87 -16.61
C ARG A 707 17.13 -23.14 -16.19
N THR A 708 17.60 -23.17 -14.94
CA THR A 708 18.54 -24.19 -14.46
C THR A 708 17.97 -25.08 -13.36
N GLY A 709 16.74 -24.83 -12.90
CA GLY A 709 16.11 -25.60 -11.83
C GLY A 709 15.87 -27.06 -12.24
N GLU A 710 15.89 -27.98 -11.27
CA GLU A 710 15.65 -29.40 -11.52
C GLU A 710 14.28 -29.61 -12.21
N PRO A 711 14.21 -30.36 -13.33
CA PRO A 711 12.93 -30.70 -13.96
C PRO A 711 11.99 -31.40 -12.97
N ALA A 712 10.74 -30.96 -12.94
CA ALA A 712 9.70 -31.51 -12.09
C ALA A 712 8.71 -32.34 -12.91
N GLY A 713 8.33 -33.50 -12.39
CA GLY A 713 7.23 -34.30 -12.94
C GLY A 713 5.85 -33.69 -12.66
N LYS A 714 4.81 -34.49 -12.89
CA LYS A 714 3.42 -34.12 -12.60
C LYS A 714 3.21 -33.75 -11.13
N ASP A 715 3.79 -34.55 -10.24
CA ASP A 715 3.70 -34.40 -8.79
C ASP A 715 5.10 -34.52 -8.15
N PRO A 716 5.77 -33.38 -7.90
CA PRO A 716 7.09 -33.38 -7.28
C PRO A 716 7.07 -33.57 -5.76
N TRP A 717 5.90 -33.47 -5.12
CA TRP A 717 5.78 -33.38 -3.66
C TRP A 717 4.98 -34.54 -3.03
N GLY A 718 4.26 -35.33 -3.83
CA GLY A 718 3.30 -36.31 -3.31
C GLY A 718 1.98 -35.65 -2.92
N GLY A 719 1.53 -34.67 -3.69
CA GLY A 719 0.29 -33.92 -3.46
C GLY A 719 -0.97 -34.78 -3.69
N TRP A 720 -2.05 -34.43 -3.01
CA TRP A 720 -3.27 -35.25 -2.96
C TRP A 720 -4.43 -34.72 -3.82
N SER A 721 -4.37 -33.45 -4.20
CA SER A 721 -5.39 -32.72 -4.94
C SER A 721 -5.26 -32.87 -6.47
N LEU A 722 -6.34 -32.59 -7.21
CA LEU A 722 -6.45 -32.92 -8.65
C LEU A 722 -5.42 -32.20 -9.54
N GLU A 723 -4.89 -31.05 -9.15
CA GLU A 723 -3.85 -30.33 -9.89
C GLU A 723 -2.57 -31.16 -10.05
N TRP A 724 -2.30 -32.11 -9.16
CA TRP A 724 -1.12 -32.98 -9.21
C TRP A 724 -1.28 -34.16 -10.17
N SER A 725 -2.51 -34.42 -10.65
CA SER A 725 -2.80 -35.48 -11.63
C SER A 725 -2.47 -35.10 -13.08
N THR A 726 -2.39 -33.80 -13.38
CA THR A 726 -2.04 -33.26 -14.71
C THR A 726 -0.54 -32.91 -14.81
N THR A 727 -0.05 -32.62 -16.02
CA THR A 727 1.36 -32.29 -16.27
C THR A 727 1.79 -30.99 -15.59
N SER A 728 3.10 -30.76 -15.57
CA SER A 728 3.72 -29.54 -15.04
C SER A 728 4.63 -28.95 -16.14
N PRO A 729 4.26 -27.86 -16.83
CA PRO A 729 2.98 -27.15 -16.74
C PRO A 729 1.76 -27.94 -17.28
N PRO A 730 0.53 -27.65 -16.83
CA PRO A 730 -0.69 -28.25 -17.37
C PRO A 730 -0.97 -27.79 -18.81
N PRO A 731 -1.58 -28.63 -19.67
CA PRO A 731 -1.98 -28.22 -21.01
C PRO A 731 -3.26 -27.37 -20.98
N THR A 732 -3.69 -26.90 -22.15
CA THR A 732 -4.95 -26.18 -22.34
C THR A 732 -5.79 -26.91 -23.40
N PRO A 733 -6.95 -27.48 -23.04
CA PRO A 733 -7.52 -27.61 -21.68
C PRO A 733 -6.67 -28.53 -20.78
N SER A 734 -6.75 -28.34 -19.46
CA SER A 734 -5.87 -29.04 -18.49
C SER A 734 -6.21 -30.50 -18.25
N PHE A 735 -7.45 -30.89 -18.55
CA PHE A 735 -7.93 -32.27 -18.59
C PHE A 735 -8.62 -32.52 -19.94
N HIS A 736 -8.25 -33.61 -20.62
CA HIS A 736 -8.91 -34.02 -21.85
C HIS A 736 -10.35 -34.46 -21.58
N ASP A 737 -10.51 -35.35 -20.60
CA ASP A 737 -11.80 -35.78 -20.04
C ASP A 737 -11.98 -35.17 -18.66
N ILE A 738 -13.22 -34.80 -18.30
CA ILE A 738 -13.51 -34.26 -16.97
C ILE A 738 -13.22 -35.37 -15.94
N PRO A 739 -12.31 -35.14 -14.97
CA PRO A 739 -12.01 -36.16 -13.96
C PRO A 739 -13.25 -36.42 -13.11
N THR A 740 -13.37 -37.63 -12.56
CA THR A 740 -14.38 -37.92 -11.53
C THR A 740 -13.66 -38.17 -10.22
N GLN A 741 -13.98 -37.42 -9.18
CA GLN A 741 -13.42 -37.66 -7.85
C GLN A 741 -14.16 -38.83 -7.18
N GLY A 742 -13.49 -39.98 -7.06
CA GLY A 742 -13.99 -41.11 -6.27
C GLY A 742 -13.83 -40.90 -4.75
N ASP A 743 -14.39 -41.80 -3.95
CA ASP A 743 -14.10 -41.85 -2.52
C ASP A 743 -12.87 -42.73 -2.25
N MET A 744 -11.80 -42.18 -1.66
CA MET A 744 -10.65 -43.00 -1.25
C MET A 744 -11.05 -44.05 -0.20
N ASN A 745 -12.11 -43.83 0.58
CA ASN A 745 -12.60 -44.83 1.53
C ASN A 745 -13.35 -45.99 0.85
N GLU A 746 -13.85 -45.81 -0.38
CA GLU A 746 -14.42 -46.90 -1.19
C GLU A 746 -13.31 -47.78 -1.79
N LEU A 747 -12.18 -47.19 -2.19
CA LEU A 747 -11.03 -47.92 -2.74
C LEU A 747 -10.20 -48.67 -1.67
N TYR A 748 -10.12 -48.14 -0.45
CA TYR A 748 -9.33 -48.73 0.66
C TYR A 748 -10.18 -49.25 1.83
N GLY A 749 -11.50 -49.33 1.68
CA GLY A 749 -12.39 -50.08 2.58
C GLY A 749 -12.54 -49.53 4.01
N HIS A 750 -12.38 -48.22 4.24
CA HIS A 750 -12.49 -47.64 5.60
C HIS A 750 -13.88 -47.13 6.01
N HIS A 751 -14.92 -47.53 5.28
CA HIS A 751 -16.26 -47.59 5.84
C HIS A 751 -16.67 -49.05 6.03
N SER A 752 -16.29 -49.63 7.18
CA SER A 752 -17.19 -50.62 7.78
C SER A 752 -18.50 -49.90 8.05
N GLU A 753 -19.58 -50.40 7.45
CA GLU A 753 -20.99 -50.15 7.78
C GLU A 753 -21.22 -49.21 8.97
N LYS A 754 -21.64 -47.99 8.68
CA LYS A 754 -22.38 -47.19 9.66
C LYS A 754 -23.64 -46.69 9.00
N ASP A 755 -24.67 -47.51 9.17
CA ASP A 755 -26.07 -47.19 8.97
C ASP A 755 -26.39 -45.74 9.32
N SER A 756 -27.18 -45.14 8.45
CA SER A 756 -27.72 -43.79 8.56
C SER A 756 -28.56 -43.61 9.85
N LEU A 757 -28.67 -42.36 10.33
CA LEU A 757 -29.53 -42.02 11.47
C LEU A 757 -31.01 -42.43 11.23
N SER A 758 -31.44 -42.48 9.97
CA SER A 758 -32.74 -42.98 9.53
C SER A 758 -32.94 -44.48 9.78
N GLU A 759 -31.91 -45.30 9.58
CA GLU A 759 -31.94 -46.75 9.87
C GLU A 759 -31.91 -47.04 11.38
N LYS A 760 -31.42 -46.10 12.20
CA LYS A 760 -31.50 -46.16 13.66
C LYS A 760 -32.84 -45.70 14.22
N LEU A 761 -33.55 -44.80 13.53
CA LEU A 761 -34.80 -44.19 14.01
C LEU A 761 -36.06 -44.94 13.57
N TRP A 762 -36.02 -45.72 12.49
CA TRP A 762 -37.16 -46.50 11.99
C TRP A 762 -36.91 -48.01 12.08
N LYS A 763 -36.77 -48.54 13.31
CA LYS A 763 -37.01 -49.97 13.56
C LYS A 763 -38.45 -50.18 14.01
N GLY A 764 -39.36 -50.16 13.05
CA GLY A 764 -40.72 -50.65 13.21
C GLY A 764 -41.04 -51.66 12.11
N LYS A 765 -41.10 -52.96 12.45
CA LYS A 765 -41.79 -53.93 11.59
C LYS A 765 -43.28 -53.84 11.88
N ALA A 766 -44.09 -53.55 10.87
CA ALA A 766 -45.54 -53.67 10.94
C ALA A 766 -46.05 -54.74 9.95
N LYS A 767 -46.37 -55.90 10.56
CA LYS A 767 -47.39 -56.93 10.28
C LYS A 767 -47.86 -57.19 8.84
N GLY A 768 -47.57 -58.39 8.32
CA GLY A 768 -48.19 -58.94 7.10
C GLY A 768 -47.31 -59.82 6.19
N ALA A 769 -46.10 -60.18 6.59
CA ALA A 769 -45.24 -61.05 5.79
C ALA A 769 -45.42 -62.53 6.16
N GLU A 770 -46.50 -63.13 5.65
CA GLU A 770 -46.57 -64.52 5.19
C GLU A 770 -47.50 -64.56 3.97
N GLU A 771 -46.91 -64.47 2.78
CA GLU A 771 -47.15 -65.30 1.57
C GLU A 771 -46.19 -64.88 0.44
#